data_AF-A0A6P5ESQ5-F1
#
_entry.id   AF-A0A6P5ESQ5-F1
#
_cell.length_a   1.000
_cell.length_b   1.000
_cell.length_c   1.000
_cell.angle_alpha   90.00
_cell.angle_beta   90.00
_cell.angle_gamma   90.00
#
_symmetry.space_group_name_H-M   'P 1'
#
loop_
_entity.id
_entity.type
_entity.pdbx_description
1 polymer ?
#
loop_
_entity_poly.entity_id
_entity_poly.type
_entity_poly.pdbx_seq_one_letter_code
_entity_poly.pdbx_strand_id
1 'polypeptide(L)'
;MFLGSLCKQSFLQVVGLLISASVSNFAVIPIVGMGGLGKTTLAQLVYNDPRVRPHFNRRAWVSVSENVDILRVTKAIIESMTNQPCALTELSALQEALRKETEEKCVLLVLDDMWNANRNLWECFRVPLIGAEYVRILITSRNSSVTKNIQTMPPYHLDYLPKDKSIRLFQQHAFGRHDPNAHPNLLEIGRKIVKKCGGLPLVLKTLGGLLRYEVDEEKWIDTLESDLWELDEGRSSILPALKLSYSHLPKHLKPCFLYFSAFPKGHEFQKDTIVRMWIAHNYIHPKANKSLEEIGGEYFDELQGRFLLDSFRKYGRDTYRVHDMLHDLAKSVSGNEMLFYISNIVQHLYGSENQMSLNFLSAENPPRAVRSLLNYSLDTDLTDSQIIFSKLAYLRVLELNLHALSELPDSIGGLKHLRYLSVIGRKLQKLPELVCLLYNLQTLDLQHCSSLVELPEAIGNLINLRYIRLHSTKIEKLPETVFLLSSLRFLDLNSCYRLKELPGCIKQLTSLCSLDISHTKIRPIPHGLGMLTNLRKLEASLKGKSDDRHGGLGELKNLVKLGGTLCISGLENVVDLEHVKRINLESKRNLRNLKLKWTRPVTEHQEVDKNGNDKEEGQLHLEVSSNDFEEANNSNIEEVLDKLRPHRNISKLTIDGYTGTKFPCWMGDPFALSQLTTLFLTHCYSRETNFLPPLGRLPSLTSLSVTGVGVEKLGDEFCGNSVAFPSLEKLEFKHMPKWEEWVGVLSGDFPRLKQLSIKYCPKLWKLLSFPALCSFYIYECESLKSLSLCQEQGSHPALQILSIKGCQQLTSLLGLDNLRKIEKLEISDCGIHELELSLHSKLQYVHIARCWRLASVSGLHTLTSVTSLRLACCPQLHLSCDEKLCSVPTPVEVVDCPRLVKWCHKNKCDYVQKISALRGLTLSDDKEMPSALAAHNLPSVEYLCIKNSEQSPSASQSYQFYRGFIGFFPNDPNVPMLERLELSNCREVVSIAGLNSLNSLQHLLIQDCPELLSLPDEWLPSALDSFVVRSCDKLTSLPPLSGNLQAFQELQIVNCPKLTRVTGLQNIRSLSILIALRCQQLRISPDERLGSVPQNVLIKDCPMMMEWCLRYSIPYAR
;
A
#
# COMPACT_ATOMS: atom_id res chain seq x y z
N MET A 1 -6.79 12.03 22.40
CA MET A 1 -8.18 12.11 22.89
C MET A 1 -8.32 12.93 24.18
N PHE A 2 -7.61 12.65 25.28
CA PHE A 2 -7.77 13.41 26.54
C PHE A 2 -7.35 14.90 26.48
N LEU A 3 -6.26 15.24 25.76
CA LEU A 3 -5.93 16.66 25.52
C LEU A 3 -7.00 17.39 24.69
N GLY A 4 -7.74 16.68 23.83
CA GLY A 4 -8.86 17.24 23.08
C GLY A 4 -10.07 17.57 23.95
N SER A 5 -10.30 16.85 25.06
CA SER A 5 -11.31 17.22 26.04
C SER A 5 -10.84 18.36 26.95
N LEU A 6 -9.54 18.45 27.22
CA LEU A 6 -8.95 19.56 28.00
C LEU A 6 -8.92 20.89 27.22
N CYS A 7 -8.73 20.87 25.90
CA CYS A 7 -8.67 22.07 25.04
C CYS A 7 -9.89 22.19 24.09
N LYS A 8 -11.06 21.66 24.48
CA LYS A 8 -12.27 21.61 23.64
C LYS A 8 -12.66 22.97 23.04
N GLN A 9 -12.50 24.05 23.79
CA GLN A 9 -12.86 25.40 23.34
C GLN A 9 -11.90 25.92 22.27
N SER A 10 -10.59 25.82 22.50
CA SER A 10 -9.55 26.15 21.50
C SER A 10 -9.67 25.33 20.23
N PHE A 11 -9.99 24.05 20.39
CA PHE A 11 -10.25 23.14 19.28
C PHE A 11 -11.45 23.58 18.43
N LEU A 12 -12.59 23.86 19.05
CA LEU A 12 -13.79 24.30 18.32
C LEU A 12 -13.56 25.64 17.61
N GLN A 13 -12.80 26.56 18.20
CA GLN A 13 -12.44 27.83 17.58
C GLN A 13 -11.60 27.63 16.31
N VAL A 14 -10.52 26.83 16.38
CA VAL A 14 -9.67 26.57 15.19
C VAL A 14 -10.43 25.80 14.10
N VAL A 15 -11.29 24.84 14.47
CA VAL A 15 -12.19 24.16 13.52
C VAL A 15 -13.13 25.16 12.84
N GLY A 16 -13.70 26.11 13.60
CA GLY A 16 -14.54 27.18 13.06
C GLY A 16 -13.82 28.05 12.03
N LEU A 17 -12.56 28.43 12.31
CA LEU A 17 -11.73 29.23 11.40
C LEU A 17 -11.40 28.50 10.09
N LEU A 18 -11.32 27.17 10.10
CA LEU A 18 -11.04 26.39 8.89
C LEU A 18 -12.27 26.23 7.98
N ILE A 19 -13.46 26.05 8.58
CA ILE A 19 -14.70 25.65 7.88
C ILE A 19 -15.59 26.86 7.53
N SER A 20 -15.37 28.04 8.12
CA SER A 20 -16.23 29.20 7.87
C SER A 20 -16.17 29.71 6.42
N ALA A 21 -17.34 29.88 5.79
CA ALA A 21 -17.52 30.38 4.43
C ALA A 21 -17.10 31.86 4.23
N SER A 22 -16.83 32.60 5.31
CA SER A 22 -16.39 34.00 5.30
C SER A 22 -14.88 34.18 5.11
N VAL A 23 -14.11 33.09 4.98
CA VAL A 23 -12.64 33.12 4.88
C VAL A 23 -12.20 33.08 3.43
N SER A 24 -11.25 33.94 3.05
CA SER A 24 -10.68 34.07 1.71
C SER A 24 -10.25 32.72 1.10
N ASN A 25 -10.30 32.58 -0.23
CA ASN A 25 -9.91 31.35 -0.94
C ASN A 25 -8.48 30.91 -0.63
N PHE A 26 -7.60 31.81 -0.19
CA PHE A 26 -6.30 31.47 0.39
C PHE A 26 -6.24 32.00 1.82
N ALA A 27 -6.10 31.13 2.82
CA ALA A 27 -5.99 31.54 4.21
C ALA A 27 -4.90 30.82 4.98
N VAL A 28 -4.14 31.60 5.77
CA VAL A 28 -3.05 31.16 6.64
C VAL A 28 -3.44 31.46 8.07
N ILE A 29 -3.61 30.42 8.87
CA ILE A 29 -4.06 30.46 10.27
C ILE A 29 -2.88 30.08 11.16
N PRO A 30 -2.27 31.04 11.87
CA PRO A 30 -1.18 30.77 12.78
C PRO A 30 -1.69 30.34 14.16
N ILE A 31 -1.16 29.25 14.71
CA ILE A 31 -1.28 28.87 16.13
C ILE A 31 0.06 29.21 16.79
N VAL A 32 0.03 30.21 17.67
CA VAL A 32 1.24 30.75 18.31
C VAL A 32 1.21 30.49 19.80
N GLY A 33 2.35 30.15 20.37
CA GLY A 33 2.49 29.97 21.81
C GLY A 33 3.83 29.37 22.18
N MET A 34 4.18 29.43 23.46
CA MET A 34 5.43 28.90 23.99
C MET A 34 5.64 27.41 23.66
N GLY A 35 6.91 26.97 23.66
CA GLY A 35 7.25 25.56 23.45
C GLY A 35 6.56 24.65 24.49
N GLY A 36 6.12 23.46 24.07
CA GLY A 36 5.49 22.48 24.99
C GLY A 36 4.03 22.76 25.40
N LEU A 37 3.38 23.81 24.89
CA LEU A 37 1.96 24.10 25.12
C LEU A 37 0.98 23.16 24.39
N GLY A 38 1.46 22.31 23.48
CA GLY A 38 0.61 21.38 22.74
C GLY A 38 0.00 21.94 21.45
N LYS A 39 0.63 22.94 20.83
CA LYS A 39 0.23 23.50 19.52
C LYS A 39 0.12 22.42 18.44
N THR A 40 1.17 21.61 18.29
CA THR A 40 1.20 20.45 17.39
C THR A 40 0.06 19.48 17.70
N THR A 41 -0.23 19.22 18.98
CA THR A 41 -1.35 18.36 19.37
C THR A 41 -2.71 18.96 18.99
N LEU A 42 -2.90 20.27 19.17
CA LEU A 42 -4.11 20.96 18.75
C LEU A 42 -4.28 20.87 17.22
N ALA A 43 -3.22 21.15 16.47
CA ALA A 43 -3.20 21.02 15.01
C ALA A 43 -3.50 19.59 14.56
N GLN A 44 -2.94 18.56 15.22
CA GLN A 44 -3.21 17.15 14.90
C GLN A 44 -4.66 16.76 15.16
N LEU A 45 -5.26 17.27 16.24
CA LEU A 45 -6.67 17.04 16.55
C LEU A 45 -7.56 17.66 15.48
N VAL A 46 -7.27 18.89 15.08
CA VAL A 46 -8.02 19.61 14.03
C VAL A 46 -7.86 18.92 12.67
N TYR A 47 -6.64 18.59 12.27
CA TYR A 47 -6.33 17.91 11.01
C TYR A 47 -7.03 16.55 10.86
N ASN A 48 -7.23 15.85 11.98
CA ASN A 48 -7.87 14.54 12.01
C ASN A 48 -9.36 14.56 12.37
N ASP A 49 -9.95 15.74 12.61
CA ASP A 49 -11.35 15.84 13.02
C ASP A 49 -12.29 15.45 11.86
N PRO A 50 -13.29 14.58 12.11
CA PRO A 50 -14.22 14.12 11.08
C PRO A 50 -15.12 15.22 10.52
N ARG A 51 -15.25 16.38 11.16
CA ARG A 51 -15.95 17.56 10.59
C ARG A 51 -15.03 18.39 9.70
N VAL A 52 -13.71 18.30 9.84
CA VAL A 52 -12.74 19.02 9.00
C VAL A 52 -12.43 18.20 7.73
N ARG A 53 -12.25 16.88 7.87
CA ARG A 53 -11.82 15.99 6.78
C ARG A 53 -12.65 16.07 5.48
N PRO A 54 -14.00 16.12 5.51
CA PRO A 54 -14.81 16.13 4.29
C PRO A 54 -14.66 17.41 3.47
N HIS A 55 -14.22 18.52 4.08
CA HIS A 55 -14.05 19.80 3.37
C HIS A 55 -12.77 19.88 2.54
N PHE A 56 -11.80 18.95 2.69
CA PHE A 56 -10.51 19.04 2.01
C PHE A 56 -10.19 17.75 1.25
N ASN A 57 -10.21 17.82 -0.09
CA ASN A 57 -9.88 16.70 -0.99
C ASN A 57 -8.38 16.33 -0.92
N ARG A 58 -7.53 17.29 -0.56
CA ARG A 58 -6.08 17.09 -0.39
C ARG A 58 -5.63 17.65 0.95
N ARG A 59 -4.82 16.86 1.66
CA ARG A 59 -4.32 17.21 2.99
C ARG A 59 -2.87 16.79 3.10
N ALA A 60 -2.03 17.64 3.68
CA ALA A 60 -0.63 17.33 3.93
C ALA A 60 -0.19 17.85 5.31
N TRP A 61 0.76 17.14 5.92
CA TRP A 61 1.38 17.54 7.18
C TRP A 61 2.89 17.49 7.05
N VAL A 62 3.56 18.62 7.26
CA VAL A 62 5.02 18.72 7.17
C VAL A 62 5.58 19.49 8.36
N SER A 63 6.68 18.99 8.92
CA SER A 63 7.45 19.69 9.95
C SER A 63 8.53 20.54 9.27
N VAL A 64 8.64 21.81 9.67
CA VAL A 64 9.58 22.77 9.09
C VAL A 64 10.77 22.93 10.04
N SER A 65 11.99 22.71 9.53
CA SER A 65 13.23 22.89 10.30
C SER A 65 13.60 24.36 10.47
N GLU A 66 14.53 24.64 11.40
CA GLU A 66 15.07 25.98 11.68
C GLU A 66 15.69 26.64 10.43
N ASN A 67 16.37 25.85 9.60
CA ASN A 67 16.77 26.23 8.24
C ASN A 67 15.66 25.84 7.27
N VAL A 68 14.99 26.83 6.69
CA VAL A 68 13.91 26.60 5.71
C VAL A 68 14.52 26.33 4.34
N ASP A 69 14.43 25.07 3.91
CA ASP A 69 14.70 24.68 2.53
C ASP A 69 13.37 24.39 1.81
N ILE A 70 13.04 25.24 0.82
CA ILE A 70 11.80 25.11 0.03
C ILE A 70 11.78 23.77 -0.70
N LEU A 71 12.92 23.28 -1.18
CA LEU A 71 13.01 22.06 -1.96
C LEU A 71 12.59 20.87 -1.10
N ARG A 72 13.19 20.73 0.08
CA ARG A 72 12.83 19.71 1.07
C ARG A 72 11.38 19.82 1.55
N VAL A 73 10.89 21.04 1.81
CA VAL A 73 9.51 21.24 2.28
C VAL A 73 8.50 20.87 1.18
N THR A 74 8.72 21.32 -0.06
CA THR A 74 7.84 21.02 -1.21
C THR A 74 7.80 19.53 -1.48
N LYS A 75 8.97 18.87 -1.46
CA LYS A 75 9.09 17.42 -1.58
C LYS A 75 8.31 16.69 -0.48
N ALA A 76 8.49 17.07 0.78
CA ALA A 76 7.79 16.47 1.91
C ALA A 76 6.26 16.65 1.81
N ILE A 77 5.78 17.77 1.26
CA ILE A 77 4.35 18.00 1.02
C ILE A 77 3.81 17.02 -0.01
N ILE A 78 4.49 16.86 -1.15
CA ILE A 78 4.09 15.93 -2.21
C ILE A 78 4.05 14.50 -1.68
N GLU A 79 5.10 14.08 -0.97
CA GLU A 79 5.16 12.76 -0.34
C GLU A 79 4.04 12.57 0.70
N SER A 80 3.70 13.61 1.46
CA SER A 80 2.58 13.58 2.41
C SER A 80 1.21 13.56 1.74
N MET A 81 1.03 14.18 0.57
CA MET A 81 -0.24 14.15 -0.18
C MET A 81 -0.46 12.81 -0.88
N THR A 82 0.61 12.24 -1.43
CA THR A 82 0.56 11.02 -2.27
C THR A 82 0.78 9.73 -1.49
N ASN A 83 1.35 9.81 -0.29
CA ASN A 83 1.85 8.68 0.50
C ASN A 83 2.91 7.82 -0.25
N GLN A 84 3.60 8.40 -1.23
CA GLN A 84 4.64 7.75 -2.04
C GLN A 84 5.96 8.53 -1.94
N PRO A 85 7.13 7.88 -2.01
CA PRO A 85 8.42 8.58 -2.01
C PRO A 85 8.64 9.35 -3.33
N CYS A 86 9.19 10.56 -3.26
CA CYS A 86 9.40 11.41 -4.42
C CYS A 86 10.86 11.33 -4.90
N ALA A 87 11.09 10.93 -6.16
CA ALA A 87 12.43 10.84 -6.74
C ALA A 87 12.95 12.16 -7.32
N LEU A 88 12.11 13.21 -7.37
CA LEU A 88 12.48 14.50 -7.94
C LEU A 88 13.50 15.23 -7.06
N THR A 89 14.46 15.89 -7.72
CA THR A 89 15.54 16.66 -7.10
C THR A 89 15.50 18.14 -7.46
N GLU A 90 14.81 18.52 -8.54
CA GLU A 90 14.74 19.91 -9.02
C GLU A 90 13.50 20.65 -8.50
N LEU A 91 13.66 21.90 -8.04
CA LEU A 91 12.58 22.69 -7.46
C LEU A 91 11.44 22.98 -8.47
N SER A 92 11.77 23.26 -9.73
CA SER A 92 10.78 23.53 -10.79
C SER A 92 9.89 22.30 -11.06
N ALA A 93 10.49 21.11 -11.12
CA ALA A 93 9.77 19.85 -11.29
C ALA A 93 8.89 19.53 -10.07
N LEU A 94 9.37 19.82 -8.86
CA LEU A 94 8.60 19.69 -7.62
C LEU A 94 7.40 20.67 -7.59
N GLN A 95 7.58 21.92 -8.00
CA GLN A 95 6.50 22.90 -8.07
C GLN A 95 5.41 22.50 -9.07
N GLU A 96 5.79 21.98 -10.24
CA GLU A 96 4.83 21.48 -11.23
C GLU A 96 4.08 20.24 -10.74
N ALA A 97 4.78 19.32 -10.07
CA ALA A 97 4.14 18.16 -9.44
C ALA A 97 3.15 18.57 -8.34
N LEU A 98 3.51 19.55 -7.49
CA LEU A 98 2.63 20.09 -6.46
C LEU A 98 1.41 20.77 -7.10
N ARG A 99 1.60 21.54 -8.16
CA ARG A 99 0.51 22.20 -8.89
C ARG A 99 -0.53 21.19 -9.37
N LYS A 100 -0.11 20.13 -10.06
CA LYS A 100 -0.99 19.04 -10.53
C LYS A 100 -1.75 18.35 -9.38
N GLU A 101 -1.12 18.21 -8.22
CA GLU A 101 -1.80 17.63 -7.06
C GLU A 101 -2.85 18.55 -6.44
N THR A 102 -2.71 19.87 -6.59
CA THR A 102 -3.59 20.87 -5.97
C THR A 102 -4.63 21.49 -6.90
N GLU A 103 -4.48 21.36 -8.22
CA GLU A 103 -5.38 21.94 -9.23
C GLU A 103 -6.84 21.50 -9.03
N GLU A 104 -7.75 22.47 -8.99
CA GLU A 104 -9.21 22.31 -8.81
C GLU A 104 -9.61 21.52 -7.54
N LYS A 105 -8.78 21.54 -6.49
CA LYS A 105 -9.06 20.83 -5.22
C LYS A 105 -9.09 21.77 -4.02
N CYS A 106 -9.82 21.37 -2.98
CA CYS A 106 -9.77 22.00 -1.66
C CYS A 106 -8.58 21.44 -0.86
N VAL A 107 -7.63 22.30 -0.48
CA VAL A 107 -6.34 21.88 0.11
C VAL A 107 -6.19 22.34 1.57
N LEU A 108 -5.84 21.42 2.47
CA LEU A 108 -5.39 21.72 3.84
C LEU A 108 -3.91 21.36 4.02
N LEU A 109 -3.09 22.35 4.33
CA LEU A 109 -1.67 22.18 4.63
C LEU A 109 -1.40 22.47 6.10
N VAL A 110 -0.65 21.60 6.77
CA VAL A 110 -0.13 21.89 8.11
C VAL A 110 1.38 22.04 8.04
N LEU A 111 1.88 23.22 8.41
CA LEU A 111 3.30 23.53 8.54
C LEU A 111 3.64 23.63 10.02
N ASP A 112 4.22 22.56 10.57
CA ASP A 112 4.46 22.40 12.00
C ASP A 112 5.85 22.91 12.41
N ASP A 113 5.89 23.70 13.49
CA ASP A 113 7.05 24.35 14.12
C ASP A 113 7.85 25.29 13.20
N MET A 114 7.20 26.29 12.62
CA MET A 114 7.88 27.29 11.79
C MET A 114 8.75 28.25 12.61
N TRP A 115 10.04 28.34 12.24
CA TRP A 115 11.07 29.16 12.91
C TRP A 115 11.37 30.48 12.21
N ASN A 116 11.34 30.51 10.88
CA ASN A 116 11.62 31.70 10.08
C ASN A 116 10.67 31.76 8.87
N ALA A 117 10.21 32.95 8.53
CA ALA A 117 9.33 33.19 7.38
C ALA A 117 9.93 34.31 6.53
N ASN A 118 10.85 33.92 5.65
CA ASN A 118 11.32 34.82 4.61
C ASN A 118 10.19 35.00 3.58
N ARG A 119 9.79 36.25 3.35
CA ARG A 119 8.70 36.60 2.44
C ARG A 119 8.95 36.11 1.01
N ASN A 120 10.19 36.18 0.53
CA ASN A 120 10.53 35.75 -0.83
C ASN A 120 10.38 34.23 -0.98
N LEU A 121 10.84 33.47 0.01
CA LEU A 121 10.73 32.00 0.01
C LEU A 121 9.27 31.56 0.09
N TRP A 122 8.46 32.30 0.86
CA TRP A 122 7.02 32.05 0.98
C TRP A 122 6.27 32.28 -0.34
N GLU A 123 6.58 33.35 -1.08
CA GLU A 123 5.95 33.60 -2.38
C GLU A 123 6.30 32.49 -3.39
N CYS A 124 7.56 32.03 -3.44
CA CYS A 124 7.94 30.88 -4.27
C CYS A 124 7.16 29.60 -3.92
N PHE A 125 6.85 29.40 -2.64
CA PHE A 125 6.04 28.29 -2.16
C PHE A 125 4.53 28.45 -2.49
N ARG A 126 4.03 29.70 -2.50
CA ARG A 126 2.63 30.02 -2.74
C ARG A 126 2.21 29.85 -4.20
N VAL A 127 3.09 30.16 -5.15
CA VAL A 127 2.82 30.09 -6.61
C VAL A 127 2.16 28.77 -7.06
N PRO A 128 2.69 27.57 -6.73
CA PRO A 128 2.07 26.31 -7.18
C PRO A 128 0.67 26.04 -6.62
N LEU A 129 0.27 26.75 -5.55
CA LEU A 129 -1.02 26.54 -4.87
C LEU A 129 -2.16 27.42 -5.43
N ILE A 130 -1.87 28.33 -6.37
CA ILE A 130 -2.86 29.28 -6.91
C ILE A 130 -3.97 28.58 -7.72
N GLY A 131 -3.67 27.43 -8.34
CA GLY A 131 -4.65 26.66 -9.12
C GLY A 131 -5.67 25.86 -8.30
N ALA A 132 -5.58 25.91 -6.97
CA ALA A 132 -6.51 25.24 -6.07
C ALA A 132 -7.85 26.00 -5.94
N GLU A 133 -8.94 25.28 -5.70
CA GLU A 133 -10.27 25.88 -5.49
C GLU A 133 -10.26 26.78 -4.24
N TYR A 134 -9.72 26.27 -3.13
CA TYR A 134 -9.26 27.08 -2.01
C TYR A 134 -8.20 26.33 -1.18
N VAL A 135 -7.37 27.10 -0.49
CA VAL A 135 -6.24 26.64 0.33
C VAL A 135 -6.40 27.15 1.75
N ARG A 136 -6.24 26.23 2.71
CA ARG A 136 -6.10 26.54 4.14
C ARG A 136 -4.75 26.05 4.61
N ILE A 137 -3.94 26.94 5.19
CA ILE A 137 -2.64 26.61 5.75
C ILE A 137 -2.68 26.85 7.26
N LEU A 138 -2.50 25.80 8.04
CA LEU A 138 -2.35 25.87 9.48
C LEU A 138 -0.86 25.89 9.82
N ILE A 139 -0.41 26.95 10.50
CA ILE A 139 0.99 27.10 10.89
C ILE A 139 1.09 26.99 12.40
N THR A 140 2.01 26.19 12.94
CA THR A 140 2.34 26.27 14.37
C THR A 140 3.69 26.97 14.53
N SER A 141 3.79 27.93 15.47
CA SER A 141 5.04 28.64 15.73
C SER A 141 5.19 29.05 17.19
N ARG A 142 6.44 29.27 17.62
CA ARG A 142 6.79 29.74 18.97
C ARG A 142 6.79 31.26 19.10
N ASN A 143 6.91 31.97 17.98
CA ASN A 143 7.08 33.42 17.96
C ASN A 143 6.09 34.05 16.96
N SER A 144 5.22 34.94 17.45
CA SER A 144 4.24 35.64 16.61
C SER A 144 4.89 36.49 15.53
N SER A 145 6.13 36.94 15.75
CA SER A 145 6.86 37.76 14.77
C SER A 145 7.21 36.99 13.50
N VAL A 146 7.34 35.66 13.58
CA VAL A 146 7.61 34.79 12.43
C VAL A 146 6.39 34.73 11.50
N THR A 147 5.19 34.73 12.07
CA THR A 147 3.96 34.57 11.28
C THR A 147 3.45 35.88 10.71
N LYS A 148 3.87 37.04 11.25
CA LYS A 148 3.42 38.38 10.80
C LYS A 148 3.56 38.62 9.30
N ASN A 149 4.61 38.08 8.68
CA ASN A 149 4.90 38.32 7.26
C ASN A 149 4.09 37.46 6.28
N ILE A 150 3.45 36.39 6.78
CA ILE A 150 2.79 35.36 5.95
C ILE A 150 1.33 35.10 6.35
N GLN A 151 0.92 35.56 7.54
CA GLN A 151 -0.43 35.34 8.04
C GLN A 151 -1.46 36.17 7.26
N THR A 152 -2.58 35.55 6.92
CA THR A 152 -3.74 36.25 6.36
C THR A 152 -4.88 36.38 7.37
N MET A 153 -4.76 35.69 8.51
CA MET A 153 -5.69 35.71 9.63
C MET A 153 -4.95 36.04 10.93
N PRO A 154 -5.65 36.60 11.94
CA PRO A 154 -5.04 36.87 13.24
C PRO A 154 -4.53 35.55 13.89
N PRO A 155 -3.36 35.57 14.55
CA PRO A 155 -2.81 34.39 15.20
C PRO A 155 -3.68 33.94 16.37
N TYR A 156 -3.95 32.63 16.43
CA TYR A 156 -4.54 31.99 17.59
C TYR A 156 -3.47 31.78 18.66
N HIS A 157 -3.55 32.54 19.75
CA HIS A 157 -2.64 32.39 20.88
C HIS A 157 -3.11 31.24 21.77
N LEU A 158 -2.26 30.21 21.89
CA LEU A 158 -2.52 29.08 22.78
C LEU A 158 -2.03 29.41 24.19
N ASP A 159 -2.94 29.41 25.15
CA ASP A 159 -2.66 29.70 26.56
C ASP A 159 -2.25 28.45 27.37
N TYR A 160 -1.72 28.69 28.57
CA TYR A 160 -1.40 27.67 29.56
C TYR A 160 -2.64 26.91 30.05
N LEU A 161 -2.45 25.68 30.54
CA LEU A 161 -3.55 24.90 31.08
C LEU A 161 -4.06 25.48 32.42
N PRO A 162 -5.39 25.65 32.58
CA PRO A 162 -6.01 26.00 33.85
C PRO A 162 -5.63 25.01 34.96
N LYS A 163 -5.56 25.49 36.20
CA LYS A 163 -5.09 24.72 37.36
C LYS A 163 -5.74 23.34 37.50
N ASP A 164 -7.08 23.26 37.36
CA ASP A 164 -7.81 21.98 37.49
C ASP A 164 -7.46 20.98 36.39
N LYS A 165 -7.26 21.48 35.17
CA LYS A 165 -6.86 20.69 34.01
C LYS A 165 -5.41 20.22 34.12
N SER A 166 -4.53 21.07 34.65
CA SER A 166 -3.12 20.77 34.93
C SER A 166 -2.95 19.67 35.97
N ILE A 167 -3.73 19.72 37.07
CA ILE A 167 -3.73 18.68 38.10
C ILE A 167 -4.20 17.35 37.52
N ARG A 168 -5.31 17.34 36.77
CA ARG A 168 -5.82 16.12 36.14
C ARG A 168 -4.82 15.50 35.17
N LEU A 169 -4.17 16.33 34.34
CA LEU A 169 -3.15 15.86 33.41
C LEU A 169 -1.97 15.24 34.18
N PHE A 170 -1.41 15.94 35.17
CA PHE A 170 -0.32 15.42 35.98
C PHE A 170 -0.66 14.11 36.69
N GLN A 171 -1.83 14.03 37.36
CA GLN A 171 -2.28 12.83 38.06
C GLN A 171 -2.40 11.62 37.14
N GLN A 172 -2.93 11.81 35.94
CA GLN A 172 -3.02 10.74 34.95
C GLN A 172 -1.64 10.17 34.59
N HIS A 173 -0.63 11.04 34.50
CA HIS A 173 0.73 10.63 34.14
C HIS A 173 1.51 10.07 35.33
N ALA A 174 1.30 10.59 36.55
CA ALA A 174 1.95 10.14 37.78
C ALA A 174 1.36 8.84 38.35
N PHE A 175 0.04 8.63 38.29
CA PHE A 175 -0.58 7.43 38.88
C PHE A 175 -0.95 6.39 37.81
N GLY A 176 -0.96 6.75 36.53
CA GLY A 176 -1.23 5.84 35.43
C GLY A 176 -2.63 5.21 35.50
N ARG A 177 -2.70 3.92 35.86
CA ARG A 177 -3.96 3.17 36.08
C ARG A 177 -4.30 2.99 37.56
N HIS A 178 -3.41 3.38 38.47
CA HIS A 178 -3.65 3.29 39.90
C HIS A 178 -4.56 4.43 40.35
N ASP A 179 -5.40 4.17 41.34
CA ASP A 179 -6.29 5.19 41.90
C ASP A 179 -5.45 6.25 42.65
N PRO A 180 -5.45 7.52 42.23
CA PRO A 180 -4.73 8.58 42.92
C PRO A 180 -5.15 8.72 44.40
N ASN A 181 -6.38 8.34 44.73
CA ASN A 181 -6.89 8.43 46.10
C ASN A 181 -6.28 7.39 47.05
N ALA A 182 -5.57 6.38 46.53
CA ALA A 182 -4.87 5.39 47.35
C ALA A 182 -3.63 5.97 48.06
N HIS A 183 -3.12 7.14 47.62
CA HIS A 183 -1.93 7.78 48.17
C HIS A 183 -2.16 9.29 48.41
N PRO A 184 -2.91 9.67 49.47
CA PRO A 184 -3.33 11.05 49.71
C PRO A 184 -2.16 12.03 49.93
N ASN A 185 -1.07 11.61 50.59
CA ASN A 185 0.12 12.45 50.81
C ASN A 185 0.83 12.80 49.49
N LEU A 186 1.06 11.80 48.63
CA LEU A 186 1.66 12.01 47.29
C LEU A 186 0.78 12.91 46.42
N LEU A 187 -0.54 12.83 46.59
CA LEU A 187 -1.48 13.70 45.88
C LEU A 187 -1.34 15.17 46.32
N GLU A 188 -1.10 15.42 47.61
CA GLU A 188 -0.88 16.77 48.13
C GLU A 188 0.45 17.36 47.64
N ILE A 189 1.54 16.59 47.73
CA ILE A 189 2.86 16.98 47.22
C ILE A 189 2.79 17.22 45.71
N GLY A 190 2.11 16.33 44.98
CA GLY A 190 1.84 16.49 43.55
C GLY A 190 1.12 17.78 43.20
N ARG A 191 0.14 18.23 43.99
CA ARG A 191 -0.52 19.54 43.78
C ARG A 191 0.44 20.71 43.97
N LYS A 192 1.38 20.61 44.92
CA LYS A 192 2.44 21.61 45.13
C LYS A 192 3.40 21.65 43.94
N ILE A 193 3.81 20.49 43.41
CA ILE A 193 4.64 20.38 42.20
C ILE A 193 3.92 20.98 40.98
N VAL A 194 2.64 20.66 40.76
CA VAL A 194 1.83 21.20 39.66
C VAL A 194 1.75 22.73 39.72
N LYS A 195 1.72 23.32 40.92
CA LYS A 195 1.74 24.77 41.12
C LYS A 195 3.05 25.38 40.60
N LYS A 196 4.21 24.73 40.83
CA LYS A 196 5.52 25.17 40.30
C LYS A 196 5.64 24.99 38.77
N CYS A 197 4.91 24.04 38.18
CA CYS A 197 4.96 23.74 36.74
C CYS A 197 4.30 24.80 35.82
N GLY A 198 3.60 25.79 36.38
CA GLY A 198 3.03 26.90 35.60
C GLY A 198 1.98 26.51 34.55
N GLY A 199 1.39 25.31 34.63
CA GLY A 199 0.37 24.85 33.69
C GLY A 199 0.88 24.46 32.30
N LEU A 200 2.18 24.19 32.15
CA LEU A 200 2.75 23.75 30.87
C LEU A 200 2.55 22.23 30.66
N PRO A 201 1.82 21.80 29.61
CA PRO A 201 1.51 20.38 29.38
C PRO A 201 2.74 19.46 29.31
N LEU A 202 3.82 19.87 28.63
CA LEU A 202 5.00 19.02 28.52
C LEU A 202 5.64 18.77 29.89
N VAL A 203 5.85 19.81 30.69
CA VAL A 203 6.45 19.70 32.03
C VAL A 203 5.58 18.82 32.94
N LEU A 204 4.26 19.02 32.92
CA LEU A 204 3.31 18.21 33.70
C LEU A 204 3.38 16.72 33.31
N LYS A 205 3.51 16.43 32.02
CA LYS A 205 3.66 15.06 31.51
C LYS A 205 4.99 14.44 31.90
N THR A 206 6.08 15.18 31.73
CA THR A 206 7.44 14.70 31.96
C THR A 206 7.68 14.46 33.46
N LEU A 207 7.29 15.39 34.33
CA LEU A 207 7.39 15.21 35.79
C LEU A 207 6.39 14.16 36.30
N GLY A 208 5.16 14.11 35.77
CA GLY A 208 4.23 13.04 36.09
C GLY A 208 4.80 11.67 35.69
N GLY A 209 5.33 11.54 34.48
CA GLY A 209 5.98 10.32 34.00
C GLY A 209 7.23 9.93 34.80
N LEU A 210 8.00 10.90 35.29
CA LEU A 210 9.13 10.67 36.18
C LEU A 210 8.68 9.99 37.48
N LEU A 211 7.69 10.60 38.13
CA LEU A 211 7.18 10.19 39.44
C LEU A 211 6.29 8.95 39.38
N ARG A 212 5.96 8.49 38.18
CA ARG A 212 5.11 7.30 37.97
C ARG A 212 5.64 6.02 38.59
N TYR A 213 6.95 5.90 38.68
CA TYR A 213 7.61 4.71 39.22
C TYR A 213 8.07 4.90 40.67
N GLU A 214 7.75 6.04 41.29
CA GLU A 214 8.22 6.43 42.61
C GLU A 214 7.07 6.44 43.62
N VAL A 215 7.12 5.49 44.56
CA VAL A 215 6.17 5.35 45.66
C VAL A 215 6.66 5.99 46.96
N ASP A 216 7.93 6.42 46.97
CA ASP A 216 8.61 7.02 48.12
C ASP A 216 8.28 8.52 48.22
N GLU A 217 7.73 8.92 49.37
CA GLU A 217 7.32 10.30 49.64
C GLU A 217 8.52 11.27 49.65
N GLU A 218 9.67 10.84 50.15
CA GLU A 218 10.87 11.70 50.22
C GLU A 218 11.34 12.13 48.83
N LYS A 219 11.32 11.22 47.84
CA LYS A 219 11.70 11.56 46.46
C LYS A 219 10.75 12.56 45.79
N TRP A 220 9.48 12.56 46.16
CA TRP A 220 8.51 13.56 45.71
C TRP A 220 8.79 14.93 46.37
N ILE A 221 9.21 14.93 47.63
CA ILE A 221 9.65 16.13 48.35
C ILE A 221 10.95 16.68 47.74
N ASP A 222 11.95 15.83 47.47
CA ASP A 222 13.20 16.22 46.79
C ASP A 222 12.92 16.91 45.44
N THR A 223 11.97 16.36 44.68
CA THR A 223 11.50 16.95 43.41
C THR A 223 10.85 18.31 43.64
N LEU A 224 10.07 18.47 44.71
CA LEU A 224 9.40 19.73 45.05
C LEU A 224 10.38 20.80 45.54
N GLU A 225 11.35 20.42 46.37
CA GLU A 225 12.26 21.32 47.10
C GLU A 225 13.57 21.59 46.37
N SER A 226 13.86 20.90 45.26
CA SER A 226 15.11 21.07 44.51
C SER A 226 15.45 22.52 44.15
N ASP A 227 16.70 22.91 44.43
CA ASP A 227 17.28 24.21 44.06
C ASP A 227 17.25 24.49 42.55
N LEU A 228 17.08 23.45 41.71
CA LEU A 228 16.99 23.58 40.26
C LEU A 228 15.81 24.44 39.82
N TRP A 229 14.76 24.59 40.64
CA TRP A 229 13.61 25.46 40.37
C TRP A 229 13.98 26.96 40.33
N GLU A 230 15.10 27.36 40.95
CA GLU A 230 15.50 28.77 41.11
C GLU A 230 16.55 29.23 40.06
N LEU A 231 16.97 28.35 39.15
CA LEU A 231 17.93 28.69 38.10
C LEU A 231 17.28 29.60 37.05
N ASP A 232 17.55 30.90 37.13
CA ASP A 232 17.01 31.92 36.22
C ASP A 232 17.86 32.08 34.96
N GLU A 233 17.68 31.18 33.99
CA GLU A 233 18.41 31.19 32.71
C GLU A 233 17.64 31.94 31.59
N GLY A 234 17.03 33.09 31.86
CA GLY A 234 16.63 34.13 30.87
C GLY A 234 15.75 33.76 29.66
N ARG A 235 15.38 32.48 29.48
CA ARG A 235 14.65 31.91 28.36
C ARG A 235 13.81 30.76 28.89
N SER A 236 12.60 31.07 29.36
CA SER A 236 11.55 30.12 29.77
C SER A 236 11.70 29.41 31.12
N SER A 237 10.64 29.42 31.92
CA SER A 237 10.47 28.64 33.18
C SER A 237 10.40 27.11 32.98
N ILE A 238 10.70 26.62 31.78
CA ILE A 238 10.48 25.24 31.34
C ILE A 238 11.74 24.39 31.55
N LEU A 239 12.92 24.96 31.25
CA LEU A 239 14.22 24.27 31.33
C LEU A 239 14.54 23.75 32.74
N PRO A 240 14.35 24.52 33.83
CA PRO A 240 14.48 24.05 35.21
C PRO A 240 13.73 22.75 35.50
N ALA A 241 12.45 22.70 35.13
CA ALA A 241 11.58 21.56 35.39
C ALA A 241 11.95 20.32 34.56
N LEU A 242 12.39 20.53 33.32
CA LEU A 242 12.90 19.44 32.47
C LEU A 242 14.25 18.91 32.98
N LYS A 243 15.14 19.79 33.46
CA LYS A 243 16.45 19.42 34.05
C LYS A 243 16.28 18.58 35.31
N LEU A 244 15.24 18.85 36.09
CA LEU A 244 14.86 18.04 37.24
C LEU A 244 14.41 16.62 36.85
N SER A 245 13.72 16.46 35.71
CA SER A 245 13.39 15.12 35.19
C SER A 245 14.64 14.33 34.78
N TYR A 246 15.65 15.01 34.21
CA TYR A 246 16.91 14.36 33.89
C TYR A 246 17.74 14.00 35.13
N SER A 247 17.78 14.85 36.17
CA SER A 247 18.60 14.60 37.37
C SER A 247 18.18 13.31 38.08
N HIS A 248 16.87 13.04 38.11
CA HIS A 248 16.25 11.85 38.70
C HIS A 248 16.21 10.62 37.78
N LEU A 249 16.64 10.74 36.52
CA LEU A 249 16.70 9.60 35.61
C LEU A 249 17.72 8.56 36.12
N PRO A 250 17.43 7.25 36.08
CA PRO A 250 18.39 6.22 36.50
C PRO A 250 19.74 6.38 35.79
N LYS A 251 20.84 6.15 36.51
CA LYS A 251 22.22 6.34 36.00
C LYS A 251 22.46 5.63 34.66
N HIS A 252 21.87 4.46 34.45
CA HIS A 252 22.02 3.67 33.22
C HIS A 252 21.21 4.22 32.02
N LEU A 253 20.19 5.05 32.25
CA LEU A 253 19.39 5.68 31.18
C LEU A 253 19.91 7.05 30.77
N LYS A 254 20.69 7.72 31.63
CA LYS A 254 21.26 9.05 31.33
C LYS A 254 22.08 9.08 30.04
N PRO A 255 23.02 8.14 29.77
CA PRO A 255 23.76 8.13 28.50
C PRO A 255 22.85 7.88 27.29
N CYS A 256 21.85 7.02 27.43
CA CYS A 256 20.87 6.72 26.39
C CYS A 256 20.05 7.96 25.99
N PHE A 257 19.59 8.73 26.98
CA PHE A 257 18.86 9.98 26.75
C PHE A 257 19.77 11.05 26.13
N LEU A 258 20.98 11.24 26.66
CA LEU A 258 21.92 12.23 26.12
C LEU A 258 22.32 11.93 24.67
N TYR A 259 22.36 10.65 24.27
CA TYR A 259 22.65 10.27 22.89
C TYR A 259 21.72 10.91 21.86
N PHE A 260 20.48 11.23 22.25
CA PHE A 260 19.54 11.90 21.35
C PHE A 260 19.96 13.32 20.94
N SER A 261 20.85 13.98 21.70
CA SER A 261 21.39 15.30 21.32
C SER A 261 22.23 15.26 20.06
N ALA A 262 22.76 14.08 19.68
CA ALA A 262 23.55 13.89 18.48
C ALA A 262 22.74 14.01 17.18
N PHE A 263 21.42 13.81 17.23
CA PHE A 263 20.54 13.91 16.07
C PHE A 263 20.04 15.35 15.88
N PRO A 264 19.63 15.75 14.67
CA PRO A 264 18.98 17.04 14.47
C PRO A 264 17.61 17.08 15.17
N LYS A 265 17.13 18.28 15.49
CA LYS A 265 15.77 18.47 16.03
C LYS A 265 14.73 17.87 15.09
N GLY A 266 13.70 17.29 15.68
CA GLY A 266 12.64 16.61 14.95
C GLY A 266 13.03 15.32 14.21
N HIS A 267 14.26 14.80 14.38
CA HIS A 267 14.70 13.57 13.71
C HIS A 267 13.84 12.36 14.09
N GLU A 268 13.39 11.63 13.08
CA GLU A 268 12.55 10.43 13.22
C GLU A 268 13.42 9.17 13.15
N PHE A 269 13.19 8.22 14.06
CA PHE A 269 13.98 6.99 14.13
C PHE A 269 13.16 5.77 14.52
N GLN A 270 13.71 4.59 14.24
CA GLN A 270 13.18 3.30 14.67
C GLN A 270 13.83 2.85 15.99
N LYS A 271 13.04 2.23 16.87
CA LYS A 271 13.50 1.69 18.17
C LYS A 271 14.73 0.79 18.02
N ASP A 272 14.68 -0.17 17.11
CA ASP A 272 15.75 -1.17 16.93
C ASP A 272 17.08 -0.53 16.49
N THR A 273 17.04 0.53 15.67
CA THR A 273 18.24 1.24 15.24
C THR A 273 18.94 1.91 16.42
N ILE A 274 18.19 2.62 17.27
CA ILE A 274 18.73 3.30 18.44
C ILE A 274 19.28 2.30 19.46
N VAL A 275 18.58 1.19 19.71
CA VAL A 275 19.06 0.14 20.61
C VAL A 275 20.41 -0.43 20.15
N ARG A 276 20.59 -0.68 18.85
CA ARG A 276 21.88 -1.14 18.31
C ARG A 276 23.00 -0.11 18.48
N MET A 277 22.70 1.18 18.30
CA MET A 277 23.67 2.25 18.56
C MET A 277 24.06 2.31 20.05
N TRP A 278 23.11 2.15 20.97
CA TRP A 278 23.40 2.09 22.41
C TRP A 278 24.26 0.87 22.78
N ILE A 279 24.02 -0.28 22.15
CA ILE A 279 24.87 -1.48 22.30
C ILE A 279 26.28 -1.20 21.80
N ALA A 280 26.43 -0.59 20.61
CA ALA A 280 27.73 -0.20 20.04
C ALA A 280 28.51 0.76 20.96
N HIS A 281 27.81 1.66 21.65
CA HIS A 281 28.40 2.56 22.64
C HIS A 281 28.71 1.92 24.00
N ASN A 282 28.25 0.69 24.28
CA ASN A 282 28.23 0.08 25.61
C ASN A 282 27.40 0.85 26.65
N TYR A 283 26.29 1.48 26.26
CA TYR A 283 25.35 2.09 27.24
C TYR A 283 24.48 1.03 27.92
N ILE A 284 24.32 -0.14 27.30
CA ILE A 284 23.53 -1.26 27.82
C ILE A 284 24.42 -2.16 28.68
N HIS A 285 24.00 -2.36 29.93
CA HIS A 285 24.72 -3.19 30.88
C HIS A 285 24.16 -4.63 30.88
N PRO A 286 25.01 -5.67 30.76
CA PRO A 286 24.55 -7.05 30.73
C PRO A 286 23.93 -7.48 32.07
N LYS A 287 22.85 -8.26 32.01
CA LYS A 287 22.22 -8.91 33.16
C LYS A 287 22.18 -10.42 32.91
N ALA A 288 22.42 -11.24 33.93
CA ALA A 288 22.67 -12.68 33.81
C ALA A 288 21.64 -13.47 32.98
N ASN A 289 20.37 -13.03 32.93
CA ASN A 289 19.26 -13.76 32.30
C ASN A 289 18.59 -13.02 31.12
N LYS A 290 19.18 -11.92 30.61
CA LYS A 290 18.59 -11.16 29.49
C LYS A 290 19.64 -10.80 28.45
N SER A 291 19.22 -10.81 27.20
CA SER A 291 20.05 -10.31 26.11
C SER A 291 20.24 -8.79 26.16
N LEU A 292 21.31 -8.28 25.54
CA LEU A 292 21.51 -6.82 25.41
C LEU A 292 20.36 -6.17 24.63
N GLU A 293 19.77 -6.91 23.69
CA GLU A 293 18.65 -6.45 22.88
C GLU A 293 17.36 -6.30 23.69
N GLU A 294 17.05 -7.27 24.55
CA GLU A 294 15.92 -7.19 25.48
C GLU A 294 16.12 -6.07 26.50
N ILE A 295 17.32 -5.93 27.09
CA ILE A 295 17.62 -4.86 28.05
C ILE A 295 17.57 -3.47 27.39
N GLY A 296 18.14 -3.33 26.18
CA GLY A 296 18.08 -2.08 25.42
C GLY A 296 16.65 -1.72 25.02
N GLY A 297 15.83 -2.72 24.67
CA GLY A 297 14.39 -2.54 24.45
C GLY A 297 13.67 -2.03 25.70
N GLU A 298 13.95 -2.62 26.87
CA GLU A 298 13.42 -2.18 28.17
C GLU A 298 13.84 -0.75 28.51
N TYR A 299 15.10 -0.38 28.27
CA TYR A 299 15.58 0.99 28.48
C TYR A 299 14.85 1.99 27.60
N PHE A 300 14.62 1.64 26.33
CA PHE A 300 13.87 2.47 25.40
C PHE A 300 12.41 2.62 25.84
N ASP A 301 11.76 1.51 26.23
CA ASP A 301 10.38 1.50 26.68
C ASP A 301 10.20 2.30 27.98
N GLU A 302 11.19 2.30 28.88
CA GLU A 302 11.18 3.12 30.09
C GLU A 302 11.28 4.62 29.75
N LEU A 303 12.20 5.01 28.86
CA LEU A 303 12.32 6.39 28.38
C LEU A 303 11.03 6.86 27.70
N GLN A 304 10.41 6.00 26.88
CA GLN A 304 9.10 6.26 26.29
C GLN A 304 8.01 6.39 27.36
N GLY A 305 8.00 5.49 28.35
CA GLY A 305 7.03 5.48 29.45
C GLY A 305 7.12 6.70 30.36
N ARG A 306 8.28 7.36 30.41
CA ARG A 306 8.53 8.65 31.08
C ARG A 306 8.16 9.86 30.19
N PHE A 307 7.55 9.64 29.03
CA PHE A 307 7.13 10.66 28.07
C PHE A 307 8.27 11.51 27.52
N LEU A 308 9.47 10.94 27.42
CA LEU A 308 10.61 11.60 26.79
C LEU A 308 10.63 11.44 25.26
N LEU A 309 9.85 10.48 24.75
CA LEU A 309 9.77 10.11 23.34
C LEU A 309 8.32 10.17 22.86
N ASP A 310 8.09 10.86 21.74
CA ASP A 310 6.85 10.81 21.00
C ASP A 310 6.82 9.54 20.13
N SER A 311 5.66 8.91 19.99
CA SER A 311 5.44 7.73 19.14
C SER A 311 4.26 7.93 18.19
N PHE A 312 4.42 7.54 16.93
CA PHE A 312 3.38 7.59 15.91
C PHE A 312 3.57 6.46 14.90
N ARG A 313 2.51 6.12 14.14
CA ARG A 313 2.58 5.11 13.09
C ARG A 313 2.83 5.75 11.73
N LYS A 314 3.90 5.34 11.07
CA LYS A 314 4.27 5.75 9.70
C LYS A 314 4.50 4.50 8.86
N TYR A 315 3.82 4.37 7.72
CA TYR A 315 3.85 3.18 6.85
C TYR A 315 3.58 1.85 7.60
N GLY A 316 2.71 1.86 8.61
CA GLY A 316 2.40 0.68 9.43
C GLY A 316 3.48 0.27 10.42
N ARG A 317 4.57 1.03 10.56
CA ARG A 317 5.63 0.82 11.57
C ARG A 317 5.56 1.91 12.65
N ASP A 318 5.90 1.53 13.87
CA ASP A 318 6.02 2.49 14.97
C ASP A 318 7.31 3.30 14.78
N THR A 319 7.17 4.62 14.70
CA THR A 319 8.25 5.59 14.51
C THR A 319 8.27 6.54 15.71
N TYR A 320 9.47 6.95 16.12
CA TYR A 320 9.70 7.72 17.32
C TYR A 320 10.46 9.01 17.04
N ARG A 321 10.25 10.00 17.90
CA ARG A 321 10.91 11.31 17.84
C ARG A 321 11.08 11.88 19.24
N VAL A 322 12.16 12.60 19.49
CA VAL A 322 12.38 13.33 20.75
C VAL A 322 11.77 14.71 20.62
N HIS A 323 11.00 15.16 21.60
CA HIS A 323 10.43 16.51 21.60
C HIS A 323 11.55 17.56 21.65
N ASP A 324 11.47 18.63 20.86
CA ASP A 324 12.59 19.58 20.69
C ASP A 324 13.10 20.20 21.99
N MET A 325 12.22 20.47 22.96
CA MET A 325 12.65 20.98 24.28
C MET A 325 13.42 19.94 25.12
N LEU A 326 13.14 18.65 24.93
CA LEU A 326 13.92 17.57 25.55
C LEU A 326 15.24 17.35 24.81
N HIS A 327 15.24 17.57 23.50
CA HIS A 327 16.48 17.63 22.71
C HIS A 327 17.37 18.80 23.17
N ASP A 328 16.78 19.99 23.35
CA ASP A 328 17.47 21.17 23.91
C ASP A 328 18.00 20.90 25.33
N LEU A 329 17.23 20.18 26.16
CA LEU A 329 17.70 19.72 27.46
C LEU A 329 18.89 18.78 27.33
N ALA A 330 18.81 17.75 26.48
CA ALA A 330 19.90 16.81 26.27
C ALA A 330 21.17 17.55 25.82
N LYS A 331 21.02 18.60 24.99
CA LYS A 331 22.11 19.48 24.54
C LYS A 331 22.65 20.38 25.66
N SER A 332 21.80 20.95 26.50
CA SER A 332 22.24 21.84 27.60
C SER A 332 22.93 21.07 28.72
N VAL A 333 22.39 19.90 29.08
CA VAL A 333 22.93 19.01 30.12
C VAL A 333 24.26 18.38 29.69
N SER A 334 24.44 18.12 28.40
CA SER A 334 25.69 17.55 27.90
C SER A 334 26.87 18.54 27.88
N GLY A 335 26.63 19.86 28.05
CA GLY A 335 27.69 20.87 28.18
C GLY A 335 28.76 20.84 27.08
N ASN A 336 29.91 21.50 27.29
CA ASN A 336 31.05 21.51 26.36
C ASN A 336 31.63 20.11 26.03
N GLU A 337 31.13 19.03 26.62
CA GLU A 337 31.55 17.65 26.36
C GLU A 337 30.83 17.01 25.15
N MET A 338 29.85 17.72 24.55
CA MET A 338 29.11 17.28 23.34
C MET A 338 28.69 18.44 22.41
N LEU A 339 29.24 19.65 22.54
CA LEU A 339 28.79 20.79 21.73
C LEU A 339 29.49 20.89 20.36
N PHE A 340 28.66 20.90 19.32
CA PHE A 340 28.96 21.57 18.05
C PHE A 340 29.26 23.06 18.34
N TYR A 341 30.33 23.54 17.69
CA TYR A 341 30.93 24.89 17.71
C TYR A 341 32.04 25.14 18.75
N ILE A 342 33.28 24.98 18.27
CA ILE A 342 34.51 25.69 18.72
C ILE A 342 35.26 25.11 19.95
N SER A 343 35.18 23.82 20.28
CA SER A 343 36.19 23.22 21.17
C SER A 343 36.52 21.75 20.88
N ASN A 344 37.76 21.36 21.19
CA ASN A 344 38.41 20.10 20.82
C ASN A 344 37.84 18.81 21.48
N ILE A 345 36.58 18.80 21.92
CA ILE A 345 35.98 17.73 22.76
C ILE A 345 34.60 17.29 22.22
N VAL A 346 34.50 16.97 20.92
CA VAL A 346 33.24 16.47 20.34
C VAL A 346 33.25 14.94 20.26
N GLN A 347 32.29 14.27 20.90
CA GLN A 347 32.18 12.80 20.88
C GLN A 347 31.21 12.26 19.82
N HIS A 348 30.21 13.03 19.39
CA HIS A 348 29.23 12.59 18.39
C HIS A 348 29.02 13.69 17.34
N LEU A 349 29.16 13.32 16.06
CA LEU A 349 29.00 14.20 14.91
C LEU A 349 27.84 13.69 14.05
N TYR A 350 27.06 14.63 13.50
CA TYR A 350 26.01 14.36 12.53
C TYR A 350 26.26 15.19 11.27
N GLY A 351 26.35 14.51 10.12
CA GLY A 351 26.51 15.14 8.81
C GLY A 351 25.24 15.85 8.40
N SER A 352 25.35 17.17 8.18
CA SER A 352 24.33 17.96 7.49
C SER A 352 24.82 18.28 6.08
N GLU A 353 23.91 18.50 5.13
CA GLU A 353 24.22 18.94 3.76
C GLU A 353 24.99 20.29 3.71
N ASN A 354 25.13 20.98 4.85
CA ASN A 354 25.97 22.16 4.98
C ASN A 354 27.46 21.75 5.06
N GLN A 355 28.22 22.10 4.02
CA GLN A 355 29.66 21.90 3.83
C GLN A 355 30.56 22.27 5.03
N MET A 356 30.05 23.05 5.99
CA MET A 356 30.78 23.51 7.17
C MET A 356 31.19 22.38 8.13
N SER A 357 30.44 21.28 8.18
CA SER A 357 30.77 20.11 9.04
C SER A 357 31.95 19.29 8.49
N LEU A 358 32.13 19.30 7.17
CA LEU A 358 33.19 18.58 6.45
C LEU A 358 34.55 19.27 6.63
N ASN A 359 34.57 20.60 6.62
CA ASN A 359 35.77 21.41 6.87
C ASN A 359 36.40 21.16 8.25
N PHE A 360 35.60 20.71 9.22
CA PHE A 360 36.07 20.40 10.58
C PHE A 360 36.85 19.09 10.66
N LEU A 361 36.56 18.13 9.76
CA LEU A 361 37.24 16.84 9.68
C LEU A 361 38.48 16.90 8.77
N SER A 362 38.51 17.83 7.82
CA SER A 362 39.67 18.11 6.97
C SER A 362 40.73 19.02 7.64
N ALA A 363 40.42 19.60 8.80
CA ALA A 363 41.37 20.38 9.58
C ALA A 363 42.62 19.56 9.99
N GLU A 364 43.74 20.24 10.24
CA GLU A 364 45.03 19.58 10.57
C GLU A 364 44.93 18.64 11.78
N ASN A 365 44.09 18.96 12.77
CA ASN A 365 43.89 18.18 14.00
C ASN A 365 42.39 17.91 14.30
N PRO A 366 41.76 16.87 13.73
CA PRO A 366 40.40 16.49 14.10
C PRO A 366 40.37 15.92 15.54
N PRO A 367 39.23 16.07 16.24
CA PRO A 367 39.12 15.63 17.63
C PRO A 367 39.27 14.11 17.74
N ARG A 368 40.33 13.64 18.42
CA ARG A 368 40.55 12.21 18.74
C ARG A 368 39.43 11.60 19.60
N ALA A 369 38.52 12.41 20.15
CA ALA A 369 37.43 11.99 21.01
C ALA A 369 36.16 11.53 20.26
N VAL A 370 36.09 11.64 18.93
CA VAL A 370 34.89 11.29 18.16
C VAL A 370 34.62 9.78 18.25
N ARG A 371 33.43 9.43 18.74
CA ARG A 371 32.90 8.08 18.92
C ARG A 371 31.75 7.77 17.96
N SER A 372 31.07 8.78 17.42
CA SER A 372 30.04 8.60 16.39
C SER A 372 30.15 9.60 15.27
N LEU A 373 29.94 9.13 14.05
CA LEU A 373 29.79 9.94 12.85
C LEU A 373 28.54 9.43 12.12
N LEU A 374 27.47 10.22 12.18
CA LEU A 374 26.15 9.86 11.67
C LEU A 374 25.86 10.60 10.37
N ASN A 375 25.10 10.00 9.44
CA ASN A 375 24.64 10.62 8.20
C ASN A 375 25.74 11.35 7.40
N TYR A 376 26.96 10.79 7.33
CA TYR A 376 28.08 11.44 6.65
C TYR A 376 28.04 11.16 5.15
N SER A 377 27.94 12.23 4.35
CA SER A 377 27.96 12.15 2.88
C SER A 377 29.39 12.01 2.36
N LEU A 378 29.62 11.03 1.49
CA LEU A 378 30.84 10.87 0.73
C LEU A 378 30.57 11.27 -0.73
N ASP A 379 30.86 12.53 -1.06
CA ASP A 379 30.65 13.13 -2.39
C ASP A 379 31.95 13.41 -3.18
N THR A 380 33.14 13.30 -2.56
CA THR A 380 34.44 13.63 -3.17
C THR A 380 35.29 12.40 -3.52
N ASP A 381 36.39 12.63 -4.27
CA ASP A 381 37.40 11.62 -4.64
C ASP A 381 37.86 10.79 -3.41
N LEU A 382 38.10 9.50 -3.63
CA LEU A 382 38.46 8.50 -2.61
C LEU A 382 39.65 8.95 -1.73
N THR A 383 40.55 9.81 -2.24
CA THR A 383 41.74 10.31 -1.54
C THR A 383 41.42 11.10 -0.28
N ASP A 384 40.40 11.95 -0.28
CA ASP A 384 40.05 12.76 0.91
C ASP A 384 39.44 11.89 2.01
N SER A 385 38.64 10.89 1.62
CA SER A 385 38.02 9.95 2.54
C SER A 385 39.04 9.05 3.26
N GLN A 386 40.14 8.69 2.57
CA GLN A 386 41.24 7.91 3.16
C GLN A 386 41.93 8.68 4.30
N ILE A 387 42.17 9.98 4.09
CA ILE A 387 42.79 10.84 5.09
C ILE A 387 41.89 10.99 6.32
N ILE A 388 40.59 11.19 6.13
CA ILE A 388 39.65 11.40 7.24
C ILE A 388 39.54 10.14 8.12
N PHE A 389 39.34 8.96 7.54
CA PHE A 389 39.21 7.73 8.32
C PHE A 389 40.51 7.35 9.07
N SER A 390 41.68 7.69 8.51
CA SER A 390 42.96 7.48 9.21
C SER A 390 43.07 8.26 10.52
N LYS A 391 42.34 9.39 10.64
CA LYS A 391 42.38 10.27 11.83
C LYS A 391 41.31 9.94 12.88
N LEU A 392 40.31 9.11 12.57
CA LEU A 392 39.15 8.81 13.43
C LEU A 392 39.26 7.46 14.17
N ALA A 393 40.43 7.13 14.73
CA ALA A 393 40.72 5.80 15.27
C ALA A 393 39.76 5.28 16.37
N TYR A 394 39.12 6.18 17.14
CA TYR A 394 38.25 5.83 18.28
C TYR A 394 36.76 5.70 17.94
N LEU A 395 36.41 5.77 16.65
CA LEU A 395 35.03 5.72 16.19
C LEU A 395 34.38 4.37 16.54
N ARG A 396 33.15 4.41 17.07
CA ARG A 396 32.33 3.22 17.41
C ARG A 396 31.12 3.08 16.51
N VAL A 397 30.52 4.20 16.09
CA VAL A 397 29.34 4.23 15.22
C VAL A 397 29.64 5.07 13.98
N LEU A 398 29.43 4.48 12.80
CA LEU A 398 29.61 5.13 11.52
C LEU A 398 28.38 4.88 10.64
N GLU A 399 27.75 5.94 10.17
CA GLU A 399 26.67 5.90 9.18
C GLU A 399 27.06 6.76 7.97
N LEU A 400 27.13 6.13 6.80
CA LEU A 400 27.61 6.71 5.55
C LEU A 400 26.51 6.77 4.51
N ASN A 401 26.43 7.88 3.78
CA ASN A 401 25.66 8.00 2.55
C ASN A 401 26.61 8.10 1.36
N LEU A 402 26.47 7.17 0.43
CA LEU A 402 27.23 7.11 -0.81
C LEU A 402 26.32 7.50 -1.98
N HIS A 403 26.43 8.72 -2.48
CA HIS A 403 25.62 9.18 -3.61
C HIS A 403 26.20 8.73 -4.96
N ALA A 404 27.53 8.85 -5.13
CA ALA A 404 28.21 8.59 -6.40
C ALA A 404 29.13 7.37 -6.40
N LEU A 405 29.72 7.02 -5.24
CA LEU A 405 30.76 5.99 -5.13
C LEU A 405 30.22 4.57 -5.33
N SER A 406 30.96 3.76 -6.09
CA SER A 406 30.69 2.33 -6.29
C SER A 406 31.38 1.42 -5.27
N GLU A 407 32.36 1.95 -4.54
CA GLU A 407 33.19 1.23 -3.57
C GLU A 407 33.47 2.10 -2.35
N LEU A 408 33.77 1.44 -1.22
CA LEU A 408 34.12 2.07 0.05
C LEU A 408 35.66 2.11 0.20
N PRO A 409 36.25 3.16 0.77
CA PRO A 409 37.72 3.26 0.87
C PRO A 409 38.31 2.25 1.86
N ASP A 410 39.45 1.68 1.46
CA ASP A 410 40.25 0.69 2.21
C ASP A 410 40.64 1.13 3.63
N SER A 411 40.83 2.44 3.84
CA SER A 411 41.13 3.04 5.14
C SER A 411 40.09 2.74 6.22
N ILE A 412 38.87 2.33 5.84
CA ILE A 412 37.84 1.94 6.82
C ILE A 412 38.30 0.80 7.72
N GLY A 413 39.14 -0.12 7.21
CA GLY A 413 39.72 -1.20 8.00
C GLY A 413 40.62 -0.74 9.15
N GLY A 414 41.06 0.53 9.13
CA GLY A 414 41.83 1.16 10.20
C GLY A 414 41.01 1.50 11.46
N LEU A 415 39.67 1.52 11.37
CA LEU A 415 38.77 1.92 12.46
C LEU A 415 38.54 0.80 13.49
N LYS A 416 39.60 0.33 14.14
CA LYS A 416 39.59 -0.88 15.01
C LYS A 416 38.57 -0.85 16.16
N HIS A 417 38.10 0.31 16.58
CA HIS A 417 37.09 0.47 17.63
C HIS A 417 35.64 0.44 17.11
N LEU A 418 35.44 0.34 15.79
CA LEU A 418 34.13 0.40 15.16
C LEU A 418 33.28 -0.80 15.55
N ARG A 419 32.03 -0.54 15.92
CA ARG A 419 31.05 -1.54 16.37
C ARG A 419 29.74 -1.49 15.59
N TYR A 420 29.43 -0.35 14.98
CA TYR A 420 28.27 -0.17 14.13
C TYR A 420 28.71 0.51 12.84
N LEU A 421 28.46 -0.16 11.72
CA LEU A 421 28.66 0.37 10.38
C LEU A 421 27.34 0.29 9.63
N SER A 422 26.81 1.44 9.22
CA SER A 422 25.70 1.54 8.27
C SER A 422 26.15 2.27 7.02
N VAL A 423 25.83 1.71 5.86
CA VAL A 423 26.14 2.32 4.56
C VAL A 423 24.88 2.33 3.72
N ILE A 424 24.51 3.50 3.24
CA ILE A 424 23.40 3.73 2.32
C ILE A 424 24.01 4.16 0.99
N GLY A 425 24.09 3.24 0.03
CA GLY A 425 24.72 3.50 -1.26
C GLY A 425 24.08 2.73 -2.39
N ARG A 426 23.21 3.38 -3.18
CA ARG A 426 22.50 2.71 -4.29
C ARG A 426 23.43 2.16 -5.37
N LYS A 427 24.60 2.77 -5.53
CA LYS A 427 25.64 2.39 -6.51
C LYS A 427 26.72 1.47 -5.92
N LEU A 428 26.75 1.24 -4.61
CA LEU A 428 27.75 0.40 -3.96
C LEU A 428 27.65 -1.03 -4.50
N GLN A 429 28.73 -1.54 -5.09
CA GLN A 429 28.78 -2.88 -5.69
C GLN A 429 29.45 -3.91 -4.79
N LYS A 430 30.49 -3.49 -4.06
CA LYS A 430 31.34 -4.35 -3.21
C LYS A 430 31.79 -3.61 -1.95
N LEU A 431 32.10 -4.37 -0.90
CA LEU A 431 32.84 -3.89 0.26
C LEU A 431 34.32 -4.30 0.15
N PRO A 432 35.28 -3.46 0.59
CA PRO A 432 36.69 -3.84 0.59
C PRO A 432 36.96 -4.92 1.64
N GLU A 433 37.89 -5.85 1.34
CA GLU A 433 38.29 -6.94 2.26
C GLU A 433 38.80 -6.42 3.61
N LEU A 434 39.33 -5.20 3.65
CA LEU A 434 39.83 -4.59 4.89
C LEU A 434 38.71 -4.29 5.90
N VAL A 435 37.43 -4.26 5.51
CA VAL A 435 36.29 -4.24 6.46
C VAL A 435 36.34 -5.44 7.41
N CYS A 436 36.87 -6.58 6.97
CA CYS A 436 37.02 -7.79 7.76
C CYS A 436 38.07 -7.67 8.88
N LEU A 437 38.86 -6.59 8.92
CA LEU A 437 39.78 -6.27 10.02
C LEU A 437 39.07 -5.63 11.22
N LEU A 438 37.80 -5.26 11.09
CA LEU A 438 37.01 -4.61 12.13
C LEU A 438 36.48 -5.62 13.16
N TYR A 439 37.36 -6.36 13.84
CA TYR A 439 37.00 -7.47 14.75
C TYR A 439 36.02 -7.11 15.89
N ASN A 440 35.86 -5.81 16.21
CA ASN A 440 34.90 -5.32 17.21
C ASN A 440 33.50 -5.03 16.62
N LEU A 441 33.31 -5.19 15.31
CA LEU A 441 32.06 -4.87 14.63
C LEU A 441 30.93 -5.77 15.14
N GLN A 442 29.82 -5.15 15.56
CA GLN A 442 28.62 -5.81 16.10
C GLN A 442 27.43 -5.68 15.15
N THR A 443 27.34 -4.58 14.40
CA THR A 443 26.28 -4.35 13.41
C THR A 443 26.89 -3.96 12.07
N LEU A 444 26.54 -4.71 11.03
CA LEU A 444 26.77 -4.35 9.63
C LEU A 444 25.42 -4.16 8.95
N ASP A 445 25.16 -2.94 8.50
CA ASP A 445 23.90 -2.53 7.91
C ASP A 445 24.10 -1.95 6.52
N LEU A 446 23.67 -2.72 5.50
CA LEU A 446 23.79 -2.36 4.09
C LEU A 446 22.42 -2.35 3.42
N GLN A 447 21.35 -2.10 4.21
CA GLN A 447 19.99 -2.02 3.70
C GLN A 447 19.91 -1.01 2.54
N HIS A 448 19.15 -1.35 1.49
CA HIS A 448 18.95 -0.51 0.31
C HIS A 448 20.22 -0.20 -0.51
N CYS A 449 21.32 -0.94 -0.31
CA CYS A 449 22.44 -0.98 -1.26
C CYS A 449 22.06 -1.83 -2.48
N SER A 450 21.18 -1.29 -3.32
CA SER A 450 20.52 -2.03 -4.41
C SER A 450 21.48 -2.59 -5.47
N SER A 451 22.73 -2.16 -5.54
CA SER A 451 23.73 -2.69 -6.49
C SER A 451 24.74 -3.66 -5.86
N LEU A 452 24.66 -3.94 -4.55
CA LEU A 452 25.61 -4.80 -3.85
C LEU A 452 25.46 -6.26 -4.31
N VAL A 453 26.53 -6.85 -4.84
CA VAL A 453 26.50 -8.18 -5.48
C VAL A 453 27.13 -9.26 -4.59
N GLU A 454 28.15 -8.90 -3.80
CA GLU A 454 28.90 -9.84 -2.96
C GLU A 454 29.35 -9.19 -1.65
N LEU A 455 29.57 -10.03 -0.63
CA LEU A 455 30.27 -9.67 0.60
C LEU A 455 31.71 -10.18 0.54
N PRO A 456 32.64 -9.59 1.31
CA PRO A 456 34.03 -10.04 1.34
C PRO A 456 34.16 -11.47 1.87
N GLU A 457 35.08 -12.26 1.31
CA GLU A 457 35.26 -13.68 1.66
C GLU A 457 35.72 -13.86 3.11
N ALA A 458 36.44 -12.89 3.67
CA ALA A 458 36.94 -12.92 5.03
C ALA A 458 35.93 -12.42 6.09
N ILE A 459 34.64 -12.24 5.75
CA ILE A 459 33.62 -11.69 6.67
C ILE A 459 33.49 -12.49 7.97
N GLY A 460 33.78 -13.80 7.94
CA GLY A 460 33.81 -14.67 9.12
C GLY A 460 34.80 -14.25 10.21
N ASN A 461 35.79 -13.38 9.92
CA ASN A 461 36.71 -12.82 10.91
C ASN A 461 36.02 -11.88 11.91
N LEU A 462 34.83 -11.37 11.58
CA LEU A 462 34.05 -10.46 12.40
C LEU A 462 33.29 -11.19 13.51
N ILE A 463 33.97 -11.97 14.35
CA ILE A 463 33.36 -12.89 15.34
C ILE A 463 32.39 -12.25 16.34
N ASN A 464 32.46 -10.93 16.54
CA ASN A 464 31.59 -10.16 17.42
C ASN A 464 30.30 -9.67 16.73
N LEU A 465 30.13 -9.95 15.43
CA LEU A 465 29.00 -9.48 14.63
C LEU A 465 27.71 -10.14 15.11
N ARG A 466 26.71 -9.32 15.42
CA ARG A 466 25.39 -9.70 15.92
C ARG A 466 24.29 -9.47 14.91
N TYR A 467 24.47 -8.48 14.04
CA TYR A 467 23.48 -8.08 13.04
C TYR A 467 24.12 -7.93 11.67
N ILE A 468 23.54 -8.62 10.69
CA ILE A 468 23.77 -8.38 9.28
C ILE A 468 22.42 -8.01 8.66
N ARG A 469 22.34 -6.81 8.06
CA ARG A 469 21.18 -6.37 7.27
C ARG A 469 21.56 -6.15 5.82
N LEU A 470 20.95 -6.92 4.94
CA LEU A 470 21.17 -6.92 3.50
C LEU A 470 19.85 -6.76 2.73
N HIS A 471 18.79 -6.30 3.41
CA HIS A 471 17.47 -6.12 2.82
C HIS A 471 17.53 -5.31 1.51
N SER A 472 16.85 -5.81 0.47
CA SER A 472 16.78 -5.20 -0.86
C SER A 472 18.16 -5.01 -1.54
N THR A 473 19.05 -5.99 -1.43
CA THR A 473 20.34 -6.02 -2.15
C THR A 473 20.32 -7.02 -3.32
N LYS A 474 21.31 -6.95 -4.22
CA LYS A 474 21.48 -7.87 -5.37
C LYS A 474 22.42 -9.03 -5.06
N ILE A 475 22.64 -9.34 -3.78
CA ILE A 475 23.58 -10.38 -3.37
C ILE A 475 23.21 -11.72 -3.98
N GLU A 476 24.18 -12.35 -4.64
CA GLU A 476 23.99 -13.63 -5.32
C GLU A 476 24.33 -14.83 -4.42
N LYS A 477 25.33 -14.67 -3.55
CA LYS A 477 25.81 -15.67 -2.60
C LYS A 477 26.31 -15.01 -1.31
N LEU A 478 26.21 -15.74 -0.20
CA LEU A 478 26.91 -15.39 1.04
C LEU A 478 28.22 -16.16 1.11
N PRO A 479 29.33 -15.56 1.59
CA PRO A 479 30.59 -16.26 1.80
C PRO A 479 30.40 -17.46 2.73
N GLU A 480 31.12 -18.55 2.48
CA GLU A 480 31.06 -19.72 3.36
C GLU A 480 31.49 -19.34 4.78
N THR A 481 32.47 -18.44 4.95
CA THR A 481 32.96 -18.02 6.27
C THR A 481 31.90 -17.37 7.18
N VAL A 482 30.71 -16.98 6.68
CA VAL A 482 29.61 -16.43 7.48
C VAL A 482 29.21 -17.35 8.64
N PHE A 483 29.36 -18.68 8.51
CA PHE A 483 29.05 -19.61 9.60
C PHE A 483 29.95 -19.46 10.83
N LEU A 484 31.14 -18.85 10.70
CA LEU A 484 32.08 -18.60 11.81
C LEU A 484 31.56 -17.53 12.78
N LEU A 485 30.52 -16.79 12.39
CA LEU A 485 29.91 -15.71 13.16
C LEU A 485 29.04 -16.26 14.30
N SER A 486 29.67 -16.87 15.31
CA SER A 486 29.00 -17.50 16.45
C SER A 486 28.16 -16.55 17.31
N SER A 487 28.42 -15.24 17.24
CA SER A 487 27.66 -14.19 17.93
C SER A 487 26.44 -13.68 17.15
N LEU A 488 26.24 -14.13 15.91
CA LEU A 488 25.20 -13.60 15.03
C LEU A 488 23.81 -13.91 15.57
N ARG A 489 22.99 -12.87 15.73
CA ARG A 489 21.62 -12.95 16.26
C ARG A 489 20.57 -12.63 15.21
N PHE A 490 20.89 -11.77 14.26
CA PHE A 490 19.96 -11.28 13.25
C PHE A 490 20.61 -11.30 11.88
N LEU A 491 20.00 -12.04 10.96
CA LEU A 491 20.38 -12.09 9.55
C LEU A 491 19.16 -11.75 8.70
N ASP A 492 19.20 -10.61 8.03
CA ASP A 492 18.13 -10.11 7.17
C ASP A 492 18.57 -10.06 5.72
N LEU A 493 17.98 -10.94 4.94
CA LEU A 493 18.18 -11.18 3.50
C LEU A 493 16.88 -10.94 2.73
N ASN A 494 15.92 -10.23 3.35
CA ASN A 494 14.62 -9.94 2.76
C ASN A 494 14.78 -9.23 1.41
N SER A 495 14.03 -9.66 0.39
CA SER A 495 14.10 -9.08 -0.97
C SER A 495 15.48 -9.18 -1.63
N CYS A 496 16.34 -10.12 -1.21
CA CYS A 496 17.56 -10.49 -1.94
C CYS A 496 17.21 -11.44 -3.11
N TYR A 497 16.63 -10.88 -4.17
CA TYR A 497 16.01 -11.63 -5.27
C TYR A 497 16.99 -12.43 -6.15
N ARG A 498 18.31 -12.24 -6.01
CA ARG A 498 19.33 -13.02 -6.70
C ARG A 498 19.92 -14.17 -5.86
N LEU A 499 19.70 -14.16 -4.55
CA LEU A 499 20.25 -15.15 -3.63
C LEU A 499 19.57 -16.51 -3.82
N LYS A 500 20.34 -17.54 -4.23
CA LYS A 500 19.84 -18.88 -4.58
C LYS A 500 20.00 -19.92 -3.48
N GLU A 501 21.02 -19.78 -2.65
CA GLU A 501 21.41 -20.75 -1.63
C GLU A 501 21.96 -20.05 -0.38
N LEU A 502 21.86 -20.71 0.78
CA LEU A 502 22.59 -20.32 1.99
C LEU A 502 23.83 -21.20 2.13
N PRO A 503 24.88 -20.74 2.83
CA PRO A 503 26.08 -21.52 3.10
C PRO A 503 25.77 -22.88 3.72
N GLY A 504 26.47 -23.93 3.31
CA GLY A 504 26.15 -25.33 3.69
C GLY A 504 26.26 -25.62 5.20
N CYS A 505 26.98 -24.77 5.94
CA CYS A 505 27.21 -24.91 7.37
C CYS A 505 26.36 -23.98 8.26
N ILE A 506 25.20 -23.50 7.79
CA ILE A 506 24.33 -22.60 8.55
C ILE A 506 23.97 -23.11 9.96
N LYS A 507 23.96 -24.43 10.18
CA LYS A 507 23.78 -25.10 11.48
C LYS A 507 24.68 -24.60 12.61
N GLN A 508 25.82 -23.99 12.29
CA GLN A 508 26.77 -23.49 13.29
C GLN A 508 26.35 -22.15 13.91
N LEU A 509 25.40 -21.43 13.30
CA LEU A 509 24.88 -20.14 13.80
C LEU A 509 23.92 -20.28 14.99
N THR A 510 24.30 -21.03 16.03
CA THR A 510 23.44 -21.43 17.15
C THR A 510 22.86 -20.25 17.98
N SER A 511 23.48 -19.08 17.91
CA SER A 511 22.99 -17.83 18.53
C SER A 511 21.90 -17.11 17.72
N LEU A 512 21.61 -17.54 16.50
CA LEU A 512 20.69 -16.85 15.61
C LEU A 512 19.27 -16.85 16.17
N CYS A 513 18.72 -15.65 16.33
CA CYS A 513 17.39 -15.40 16.89
C CYS A 513 16.38 -14.98 15.82
N SER A 514 16.84 -14.38 14.72
CA SER A 514 15.99 -13.95 13.61
C SER A 514 16.67 -14.22 12.27
N LEU A 515 15.95 -14.86 11.36
CA LEU A 515 16.34 -15.07 9.97
C LEU A 515 15.20 -14.62 9.07
N ASP A 516 15.47 -13.66 8.19
CA ASP A 516 14.55 -13.26 7.13
C ASP A 516 15.18 -13.58 5.78
N ILE A 517 14.59 -14.53 5.07
CA ILE A 517 14.95 -14.97 3.71
C ILE A 517 13.73 -14.89 2.79
N SER A 518 12.73 -14.08 3.16
CA SER A 518 11.56 -13.87 2.33
C SER A 518 11.91 -13.09 1.05
N HIS A 519 11.17 -13.35 -0.03
CA HIS A 519 11.43 -12.73 -1.34
C HIS A 519 12.86 -12.98 -1.88
N THR A 520 13.43 -14.15 -1.57
CA THR A 520 14.69 -14.65 -2.15
C THR A 520 14.42 -15.79 -3.14
N LYS A 521 15.43 -16.24 -3.89
CA LYS A 521 15.35 -17.44 -4.74
C LYS A 521 15.76 -18.72 -4.00
N ILE A 522 15.92 -18.68 -2.67
CA ILE A 522 16.20 -19.85 -1.84
C ILE A 522 14.95 -20.74 -1.85
N ARG A 523 14.98 -21.78 -2.69
CA ARG A 523 13.84 -22.69 -2.86
C ARG A 523 13.81 -23.77 -1.76
N PRO A 524 14.81 -24.63 -1.50
CA PRO A 524 14.68 -25.67 -0.48
C PRO A 524 14.88 -25.14 0.95
N ILE A 525 14.28 -25.82 1.94
CA ILE A 525 14.62 -25.61 3.36
C ILE A 525 16.07 -26.08 3.57
N PRO A 526 16.99 -25.20 3.99
CA PRO A 526 18.41 -25.54 4.08
C PRO A 526 18.65 -26.58 5.19
N HIS A 527 19.45 -27.60 4.87
CA HIS A 527 19.88 -28.61 5.83
C HIS A 527 20.58 -27.96 7.04
N GLY A 528 20.21 -28.40 8.24
CA GLY A 528 20.76 -27.87 9.49
C GLY A 528 20.06 -26.62 10.05
N LEU A 529 19.02 -26.09 9.37
CA LEU A 529 18.17 -25.02 9.92
C LEU A 529 17.54 -25.43 11.26
N GLY A 530 17.22 -26.71 11.44
CA GLY A 530 16.66 -27.24 12.68
C GLY A 530 17.60 -27.21 13.87
N MET A 531 18.89 -27.00 13.65
CA MET A 531 19.87 -26.83 14.74
C MET A 531 19.83 -25.42 15.34
N LEU A 532 19.14 -24.48 14.71
CA LEU A 532 19.00 -23.09 15.16
C LEU A 532 17.91 -22.96 16.24
N THR A 533 18.02 -23.70 17.34
CA THR A 533 16.95 -23.81 18.35
C THR A 533 16.61 -22.50 19.09
N ASN A 534 17.45 -21.46 18.96
CA ASN A 534 17.21 -20.13 19.50
C ASN A 534 16.42 -19.21 18.56
N LEU A 535 16.11 -19.67 17.35
CA LEU A 535 15.38 -18.90 16.36
C LEU A 535 13.97 -18.57 16.86
N ARG A 536 13.72 -17.28 17.05
CA ARG A 536 12.44 -16.70 17.49
C ARG A 536 11.63 -16.17 16.32
N LYS A 537 12.26 -15.82 15.21
CA LYS A 537 11.60 -15.27 14.02
C LYS A 537 12.21 -15.90 12.75
N LEU A 538 11.36 -16.47 11.89
CA LEU A 538 11.75 -17.04 10.60
C LEU A 538 10.75 -16.56 9.54
N GLU A 539 11.12 -15.56 8.77
CA GLU A 539 10.37 -15.14 7.60
C GLU A 539 11.01 -15.77 6.36
N ALA A 540 10.34 -16.73 5.74
CA ALA A 540 10.91 -17.50 4.64
C ALA A 540 9.83 -17.92 3.65
N SER A 541 10.19 -18.15 2.39
CA SER A 541 9.34 -18.78 1.37
C SER A 541 10.06 -20.01 0.83
N LEU A 542 9.94 -21.11 1.55
CA LEU A 542 10.68 -22.35 1.29
C LEU A 542 9.76 -23.38 0.64
N LYS A 543 10.25 -24.11 -0.36
CA LYS A 543 9.66 -25.25 -1.08
C LYS A 543 10.08 -26.54 -0.38
N GLY A 544 9.11 -27.33 0.10
CA GLY A 544 9.38 -28.63 0.70
C GLY A 544 9.63 -29.70 -0.36
N LYS A 545 10.88 -30.03 -0.70
CA LYS A 545 11.22 -31.29 -1.38
C LYS A 545 11.45 -32.40 -0.35
N SER A 546 11.21 -33.66 -0.72
CA SER A 546 11.26 -34.84 0.17
C SER A 546 12.61 -35.60 0.19
N ASP A 547 13.68 -35.10 -0.44
CA ASP A 547 14.98 -35.79 -0.38
C ASP A 547 15.80 -35.31 0.83
N ASP A 548 15.89 -36.16 1.86
CA ASP A 548 16.62 -35.94 3.12
C ASP A 548 18.10 -35.60 2.93
N ARG A 549 18.68 -35.88 1.76
CA ARG A 549 20.09 -35.59 1.47
C ARG A 549 20.41 -34.09 1.35
N HIS A 550 19.41 -33.22 1.18
CA HIS A 550 19.61 -31.78 0.93
C HIS A 550 18.77 -30.84 1.83
N GLY A 551 18.09 -31.36 2.86
CA GLY A 551 17.22 -30.59 3.76
C GLY A 551 15.74 -30.57 3.34
N GLY A 552 14.84 -30.40 4.31
CA GLY A 552 13.39 -30.54 4.10
C GLY A 552 12.54 -30.12 5.30
N LEU A 553 11.23 -30.39 5.25
CA LEU A 553 10.27 -29.96 6.29
C LEU A 553 10.62 -30.46 7.70
N GLY A 554 11.30 -31.61 7.82
CA GLY A 554 11.77 -32.17 9.08
C GLY A 554 12.70 -31.26 9.88
N GLU A 555 13.40 -30.31 9.24
CA GLU A 555 14.26 -29.33 9.91
C GLU A 555 13.48 -28.41 10.86
N LEU A 556 12.19 -28.17 10.59
CA LEU A 556 11.37 -27.32 11.45
C LEU A 556 10.99 -27.98 12.79
N LYS A 557 11.25 -29.29 12.96
CA LYS A 557 10.87 -30.06 14.16
C LYS A 557 11.37 -29.42 15.46
N ASN A 558 12.67 -29.07 15.51
CA ASN A 558 13.33 -28.63 16.74
C ASN A 558 13.17 -27.13 17.03
N LEU A 559 12.55 -26.36 16.12
CA LEU A 559 12.35 -24.91 16.23
C LEU A 559 11.13 -24.56 17.09
N VAL A 560 11.11 -25.03 18.35
CA VAL A 560 9.96 -24.88 19.26
C VAL A 560 9.78 -23.44 19.76
N LYS A 561 10.87 -22.68 19.85
CA LYS A 561 10.86 -21.27 20.29
C LYS A 561 10.33 -20.31 19.22
N LEU A 562 10.07 -20.79 18.00
CA LEU A 562 9.68 -19.98 16.87
C LEU A 562 8.37 -19.22 17.14
N GLY A 563 8.42 -17.91 16.96
CA GLY A 563 7.29 -17.00 17.13
C GLY A 563 7.12 -16.06 15.93
N GLY A 564 6.07 -15.23 16.00
CA GLY A 564 5.78 -14.28 14.92
C GLY A 564 5.13 -14.96 13.71
N THR A 565 5.69 -14.75 12.52
CA THR A 565 5.15 -15.23 11.23
C THR A 565 5.99 -16.38 10.68
N LEU A 566 5.35 -17.49 10.31
CA LEU A 566 5.96 -18.59 9.54
C LEU A 566 5.21 -18.73 8.21
N CYS A 567 5.95 -18.81 7.11
CA CYS A 567 5.39 -19.09 5.79
C CYS A 567 6.05 -20.34 5.21
N ILE A 568 5.25 -21.33 4.83
CA ILE A 568 5.69 -22.58 4.19
C ILE A 568 5.05 -22.63 2.81
N SER A 569 5.86 -22.80 1.77
CA SER A 569 5.40 -22.86 0.37
C SER A 569 5.76 -24.19 -0.27
N GLY A 570 5.27 -24.45 -1.48
CA GLY A 570 5.66 -25.65 -2.22
C GLY A 570 5.16 -26.95 -1.60
N LEU A 571 4.08 -26.90 -0.83
CA LEU A 571 3.51 -28.05 -0.12
C LEU A 571 2.99 -29.14 -1.07
N GLU A 572 2.80 -28.83 -2.35
CA GLU A 572 2.48 -29.79 -3.42
C GLU A 572 3.60 -30.79 -3.73
N ASN A 573 4.83 -30.57 -3.24
CA ASN A 573 5.97 -31.45 -3.52
C ASN A 573 6.28 -32.41 -2.36
N VAL A 574 5.40 -32.45 -1.35
CA VAL A 574 5.56 -33.33 -0.19
C VAL A 574 5.13 -34.74 -0.57
N VAL A 575 6.09 -35.66 -0.59
CA VAL A 575 5.85 -37.10 -0.88
C VAL A 575 5.76 -37.91 0.42
N ASP A 576 6.57 -37.59 1.44
CA ASP A 576 6.59 -38.28 2.73
C ASP A 576 5.83 -37.49 3.82
N LEU A 577 4.74 -38.07 4.30
CA LEU A 577 3.88 -37.51 5.35
C LEU A 577 4.53 -37.56 6.74
N GLU A 578 5.51 -38.43 6.98
CA GLU A 578 6.25 -38.45 8.24
C GLU A 578 7.04 -37.14 8.43
N HIS A 579 7.49 -36.50 7.35
CA HIS A 579 8.18 -35.21 7.42
C HIS A 579 7.26 -34.06 7.82
N VAL A 580 5.99 -34.12 7.40
CA VAL A 580 4.97 -33.13 7.81
C VAL A 580 4.63 -33.29 9.29
N LYS A 581 4.42 -34.54 9.74
CA LYS A 581 4.16 -34.85 11.16
C LYS A 581 5.30 -34.35 12.06
N ARG A 582 6.56 -34.52 11.62
CA ARG A 582 7.75 -34.06 12.37
C ARG A 582 7.77 -32.55 12.60
N ILE A 583 7.15 -31.72 11.76
CA ILE A 583 7.09 -30.26 11.96
C ILE A 583 6.43 -29.93 13.31
N ASN A 584 5.38 -30.68 13.69
CA ASN A 584 4.61 -30.49 14.91
C ASN A 584 4.30 -29.01 15.18
N LEU A 585 3.46 -28.40 14.32
CA LEU A 585 3.04 -27.00 14.46
C LEU A 585 2.28 -26.74 15.78
N GLU A 586 1.64 -27.76 16.36
CA GLU A 586 1.01 -27.69 17.68
C GLU A 586 2.03 -27.39 18.81
N SER A 587 3.27 -27.87 18.71
CA SER A 587 4.30 -27.58 19.71
C SER A 587 4.80 -26.13 19.70
N LYS A 588 4.57 -25.37 18.62
CA LYS A 588 5.12 -24.02 18.40
C LYS A 588 4.23 -22.93 18.99
N ARG A 589 4.20 -22.88 20.33
CA ARG A 589 3.27 -22.03 21.12
C ARG A 589 3.43 -20.52 20.92
N ASN A 590 4.60 -20.07 20.46
CA ASN A 590 4.92 -18.65 20.28
C ASN A 590 4.49 -18.11 18.91
N LEU A 591 4.08 -18.97 17.98
CA LEU A 591 3.68 -18.58 16.63
C LEU A 591 2.34 -17.83 16.66
N ARG A 592 2.25 -16.72 15.92
CA ARG A 592 1.05 -15.86 15.84
C ARG A 592 0.46 -15.82 14.43
N ASN A 593 1.30 -15.87 13.41
CA ASN A 593 0.87 -15.84 12.02
C ASN A 593 1.42 -17.06 11.28
N LEU A 594 0.55 -17.78 10.58
CA LEU A 594 0.93 -18.93 9.76
C LEU A 594 0.42 -18.73 8.33
N LYS A 595 1.30 -18.92 7.35
CA LYS A 595 0.96 -18.93 5.93
C LYS A 595 1.36 -20.27 5.32
N LEU A 596 0.43 -20.98 4.70
CA LEU A 596 0.65 -22.23 4.00
C LEU A 596 0.33 -22.01 2.52
N LYS A 597 1.27 -22.31 1.64
CA LYS A 597 1.13 -22.05 0.21
C LYS A 597 1.43 -23.29 -0.63
N TRP A 598 0.58 -23.52 -1.61
CA TRP A 598 0.79 -24.47 -2.71
C TRP A 598 1.11 -23.66 -3.95
N THR A 599 2.23 -23.98 -4.58
CA THR A 599 2.60 -23.37 -5.86
C THR A 599 1.82 -24.09 -6.94
N ARG A 600 1.14 -23.35 -7.82
CA ARG A 600 0.60 -23.94 -9.05
C ARG A 600 1.76 -24.57 -9.83
N PRO A 601 1.59 -25.72 -10.49
CA PRO A 601 2.49 -26.09 -11.57
C PRO A 601 2.37 -25.01 -12.63
N VAL A 602 3.34 -24.09 -12.62
CA VAL A 602 3.70 -23.41 -13.86
C VAL A 602 4.36 -24.51 -14.67
N THR A 603 3.83 -24.83 -15.85
CA THR A 603 4.59 -25.62 -16.82
C THR A 603 5.87 -24.84 -17.11
N GLU A 604 6.96 -25.26 -16.45
CA GLU A 604 8.28 -24.66 -16.59
C GLU A 604 8.78 -24.96 -18.01
N HIS A 605 8.60 -24.01 -18.92
CA HIS A 605 9.63 -23.72 -19.90
C HIS A 605 10.24 -22.37 -19.53
N GLN A 606 11.06 -22.40 -18.48
CA GLN A 606 12.07 -21.38 -18.24
C GLN A 606 13.20 -21.61 -19.25
N GLU A 607 13.18 -20.93 -20.39
CA GLU A 607 14.44 -20.52 -21.00
C GLU A 607 14.86 -19.21 -20.34
N VAL A 608 15.99 -19.29 -19.65
CA VAL A 608 16.71 -18.15 -19.10
C VAL A 608 17.36 -17.45 -20.28
N ASP A 609 16.72 -16.41 -20.81
CA ASP A 609 17.45 -15.45 -21.62
C ASP A 609 18.20 -14.46 -20.71
N LYS A 610 19.52 -14.47 -20.91
CA LYS A 610 20.47 -13.53 -20.33
C LYS A 610 20.16 -12.15 -20.90
N ASN A 611 19.33 -11.36 -20.22
CA ASN A 611 19.40 -9.90 -20.21
C ASN A 611 18.52 -9.38 -19.06
N GLY A 612 19.18 -8.99 -17.97
CA GLY A 612 18.52 -8.55 -16.74
C GLY A 612 17.79 -7.23 -16.95
N ASN A 613 16.47 -7.26 -16.88
CA ASN A 613 15.62 -6.13 -16.55
C ASN A 613 14.53 -6.61 -15.60
N ASP A 614 14.60 -6.12 -14.36
CA ASP A 614 13.61 -6.38 -13.31
C ASP A 614 12.34 -5.55 -13.63
N LYS A 615 11.20 -6.19 -13.90
CA LYS A 615 9.88 -5.55 -13.93
C LYS A 615 9.14 -5.82 -12.63
N GLU A 616 8.65 -4.74 -12.02
CA GLU A 616 7.87 -4.71 -10.79
C GLU A 616 6.58 -5.54 -10.89
N GLU A 617 6.27 -6.26 -9.80
CA GLU A 617 5.02 -7.00 -9.60
C GLU A 617 3.82 -6.02 -9.52
N GLY A 618 3.24 -5.70 -10.68
CA GLY A 618 1.97 -5.02 -10.81
C GLY A 618 1.00 -5.88 -11.63
N GLN A 619 -0.13 -6.26 -11.02
CA GLN A 619 -1.34 -6.80 -11.66
C GLN A 619 -1.13 -7.99 -12.62
N LEU A 620 -0.99 -9.19 -12.04
CA LEU A 620 -1.37 -10.41 -12.75
C LEU A 620 -2.91 -10.43 -12.88
N HIS A 621 -3.42 -10.01 -14.04
CA HIS A 621 -4.74 -10.43 -14.50
C HIS A 621 -4.66 -11.94 -14.80
N LEU A 622 -5.08 -12.75 -13.82
CA LEU A 622 -5.30 -14.18 -14.03
C LEU A 622 -6.67 -14.35 -14.70
N GLU A 623 -6.71 -14.28 -16.02
CA GLU A 623 -7.75 -14.98 -16.77
C GLU A 623 -7.53 -16.49 -16.56
N VAL A 624 -8.35 -17.09 -15.71
CA VAL A 624 -8.41 -18.55 -15.58
C VAL A 624 -9.54 -19.01 -16.51
N SER A 625 -9.19 -19.41 -17.73
CA SER A 625 -10.04 -20.26 -18.54
C SER A 625 -10.26 -21.57 -17.77
N SER A 626 -11.51 -22.01 -17.65
CA SER A 626 -11.93 -23.16 -16.84
C SER A 626 -11.41 -24.52 -17.35
N ASN A 627 -10.57 -24.55 -18.38
CA ASN A 627 -10.28 -25.78 -19.14
C ASN A 627 -8.82 -26.26 -19.08
N ASP A 628 -7.85 -25.48 -18.59
CA ASP A 628 -6.42 -25.88 -18.57
C ASP A 628 -5.92 -26.34 -17.18
N PHE A 629 -6.65 -27.28 -16.58
CA PHE A 629 -6.26 -27.88 -15.28
C PHE A 629 -5.52 -29.21 -15.48
N GLU A 630 -4.32 -29.24 -16.06
CA GLU A 630 -3.54 -30.49 -16.01
C GLU A 630 -3.22 -30.86 -14.54
N GLU A 631 -3.61 -32.08 -14.16
CA GLU A 631 -3.47 -32.63 -12.82
C GLU A 631 -1.99 -32.71 -12.42
N ALA A 632 -1.58 -31.94 -11.42
CA ALA A 632 -0.59 -32.46 -10.48
C ALA A 632 -1.32 -33.48 -9.62
N ASN A 633 -1.33 -34.73 -10.08
CA ASN A 633 -1.95 -35.86 -9.39
C ASN A 633 -1.14 -36.19 -8.12
N ASN A 634 -1.33 -35.40 -7.05
CA ASN A 634 -0.72 -35.67 -5.76
C ASN A 634 -1.83 -36.13 -4.81
N SER A 635 -1.94 -37.46 -4.65
CA SER A 635 -2.94 -38.13 -3.81
C SER A 635 -2.90 -37.73 -2.33
N ASN A 636 -1.85 -37.02 -1.89
CA ASN A 636 -1.59 -36.76 -0.48
C ASN A 636 -1.87 -35.30 -0.05
N ILE A 637 -2.39 -34.43 -0.94
CA ILE A 637 -2.55 -32.99 -0.63
C ILE A 637 -3.46 -32.72 0.58
N GLU A 638 -4.54 -33.49 0.71
CA GLU A 638 -5.49 -33.37 1.82
C GLU A 638 -4.85 -33.85 3.13
N GLU A 639 -4.11 -34.95 3.08
CA GLU A 639 -3.39 -35.49 4.23
C GLU A 639 -2.27 -34.55 4.71
N VAL A 640 -1.57 -33.87 3.79
CA VAL A 640 -0.56 -32.86 4.14
C VAL A 640 -1.18 -31.72 4.93
N LEU A 641 -2.30 -31.15 4.47
CA LEU A 641 -2.97 -30.06 5.19
C LEU A 641 -3.56 -30.56 6.53
N ASP A 642 -4.06 -31.80 6.59
CA ASP A 642 -4.53 -32.43 7.85
C ASP A 642 -3.43 -32.50 8.91
N LYS A 643 -2.21 -32.92 8.54
CA LYS A 643 -1.06 -33.02 9.47
C LYS A 643 -0.44 -31.67 9.85
N LEU A 644 -0.79 -30.57 9.19
CA LEU A 644 -0.31 -29.21 9.49
C LEU A 644 -1.20 -28.47 10.52
N ARG A 645 -1.78 -29.19 11.49
CA ARG A 645 -2.61 -28.58 12.55
C ARG A 645 -1.80 -27.57 13.38
N PRO A 646 -2.21 -26.28 13.42
CA PRO A 646 -1.50 -25.25 14.16
C PRO A 646 -1.81 -25.26 15.66
N HIS A 647 -0.96 -24.61 16.46
CA HIS A 647 -1.27 -24.33 17.87
C HIS A 647 -2.37 -23.27 18.02
N ARG A 648 -3.18 -23.38 19.08
CA ARG A 648 -4.32 -22.49 19.41
C ARG A 648 -4.03 -20.99 19.59
N ASN A 649 -2.74 -20.59 19.62
CA ASN A 649 -2.32 -19.19 19.81
C ASN A 649 -2.20 -18.39 18.51
N ILE A 650 -2.42 -19.02 17.35
CA ILE A 650 -2.40 -18.35 16.05
C ILE A 650 -3.53 -17.31 15.99
N SER A 651 -3.16 -16.07 15.66
CA SER A 651 -4.08 -14.96 15.40
C SER A 651 -4.39 -14.78 13.92
N LYS A 652 -3.46 -15.15 13.02
CA LYS A 652 -3.65 -15.02 11.56
C LYS A 652 -3.24 -16.28 10.81
N LEU A 653 -4.15 -16.81 9.99
CA LEU A 653 -3.91 -17.97 9.13
C LEU A 653 -4.16 -17.59 7.66
N THR A 654 -3.26 -17.99 6.77
CA THR A 654 -3.42 -17.86 5.32
C THR A 654 -3.16 -19.21 4.66
N ILE A 655 -4.10 -19.67 3.84
CA ILE A 655 -3.98 -20.85 2.99
C ILE A 655 -4.11 -20.36 1.55
N ASP A 656 -3.07 -20.59 0.73
CA ASP A 656 -2.97 -20.06 -0.63
C ASP A 656 -2.71 -21.22 -1.61
N GLY A 657 -3.49 -21.31 -2.70
CA GLY A 657 -3.26 -22.27 -3.78
C GLY A 657 -3.66 -23.72 -3.48
N TYR A 658 -4.35 -24.00 -2.38
CA TYR A 658 -4.75 -25.37 -1.99
C TYR A 658 -5.76 -25.96 -2.99
N THR A 659 -5.40 -27.07 -3.65
CA THR A 659 -6.22 -27.71 -4.69
C THR A 659 -6.95 -28.97 -4.23
N GLY A 660 -6.93 -29.30 -2.93
CA GLY A 660 -7.69 -30.44 -2.38
C GLY A 660 -9.19 -30.19 -2.36
N THR A 661 -9.98 -31.27 -2.37
CA THR A 661 -11.44 -31.23 -2.40
C THR A 661 -12.05 -30.99 -1.01
N LYS A 662 -11.34 -31.44 0.04
CA LYS A 662 -11.76 -31.34 1.45
C LYS A 662 -10.79 -30.50 2.27
N PHE A 663 -11.33 -29.70 3.19
CA PHE A 663 -10.55 -29.04 4.23
C PHE A 663 -10.54 -29.89 5.52
N PRO A 664 -9.47 -29.85 6.34
CA PRO A 664 -9.42 -30.61 7.58
C PRO A 664 -10.44 -30.17 8.62
N CYS A 665 -10.90 -31.11 9.44
CA CYS A 665 -11.88 -30.84 10.50
C CYS A 665 -11.38 -29.81 11.53
N TRP A 666 -10.07 -29.74 11.77
CA TRP A 666 -9.49 -28.79 12.74
C TRP A 666 -9.69 -27.31 12.32
N MET A 667 -9.96 -27.01 11.05
CA MET A 667 -10.21 -25.63 10.60
C MET A 667 -11.52 -25.03 11.12
N GLY A 668 -12.50 -25.87 11.44
CA GLY A 668 -13.76 -25.45 12.07
C GLY A 668 -13.85 -25.83 13.55
N ASP A 669 -12.75 -26.28 14.16
CA ASP A 669 -12.70 -26.65 15.57
C ASP A 669 -12.47 -25.40 16.44
N PRO A 670 -13.45 -24.99 17.28
CA PRO A 670 -13.33 -23.81 18.13
C PRO A 670 -12.20 -23.89 19.16
N PHE A 671 -11.75 -25.10 19.52
CA PHE A 671 -10.64 -25.30 20.45
C PHE A 671 -9.29 -25.20 19.74
N ALA A 672 -9.17 -25.73 18.52
CA ALA A 672 -7.94 -25.68 17.73
C ALA A 672 -7.56 -24.25 17.32
N LEU A 673 -8.54 -23.40 17.00
CA LEU A 673 -8.33 -22.05 16.46
C LEU A 673 -8.95 -20.95 17.33
N SER A 674 -8.94 -21.14 18.66
CA SER A 674 -9.60 -20.24 19.63
C SER A 674 -9.16 -18.77 19.60
N GLN A 675 -7.89 -18.47 19.28
CA GLN A 675 -7.36 -17.10 19.19
C GLN A 675 -7.33 -16.53 17.75
N LEU A 676 -7.84 -17.28 16.76
CA LEU A 676 -7.76 -16.86 15.36
C LEU A 676 -8.68 -15.66 15.12
N THR A 677 -8.09 -14.51 14.77
CA THR A 677 -8.82 -13.28 14.43
C THR A 677 -8.95 -13.07 12.94
N THR A 678 -8.02 -13.59 12.14
CA THR A 678 -7.98 -13.35 10.70
C THR A 678 -7.67 -14.60 9.90
N LEU A 679 -8.53 -14.92 8.94
CA LEU A 679 -8.38 -16.07 8.04
C LEU A 679 -8.46 -15.62 6.57
N PHE A 680 -7.45 -16.02 5.79
CA PHE A 680 -7.41 -15.83 4.34
C PHE A 680 -7.35 -17.19 3.64
N LEU A 681 -8.34 -17.49 2.81
CA LEU A 681 -8.32 -18.61 1.87
C LEU A 681 -8.20 -18.00 0.48
N THR A 682 -7.08 -18.20 -0.22
CA THR A 682 -6.83 -17.57 -1.52
C THR A 682 -6.46 -18.61 -2.56
N HIS A 683 -7.01 -18.48 -3.76
CA HIS A 683 -6.69 -19.32 -4.91
C HIS A 683 -6.89 -20.84 -4.66
N CYS A 684 -7.85 -21.24 -3.81
CA CYS A 684 -8.10 -22.64 -3.51
C CYS A 684 -9.07 -23.29 -4.54
N TYR A 685 -8.59 -23.47 -5.77
CA TYR A 685 -9.37 -24.02 -6.88
C TYR A 685 -9.29 -25.54 -6.94
N SER A 686 -10.43 -26.21 -7.02
CA SER A 686 -10.53 -27.64 -7.37
C SER A 686 -11.42 -27.83 -8.60
N ARG A 687 -11.15 -28.87 -9.39
CA ARG A 687 -12.03 -29.33 -10.48
C ARG A 687 -13.36 -29.85 -9.95
N GLU A 688 -13.34 -30.49 -8.78
CA GLU A 688 -14.52 -30.98 -8.06
C GLU A 688 -15.10 -29.90 -7.13
N THR A 689 -16.27 -30.14 -6.53
CA THR A 689 -16.90 -29.19 -5.61
C THR A 689 -16.16 -29.17 -4.26
N ASN A 690 -15.71 -27.99 -3.84
CA ASN A 690 -15.08 -27.84 -2.52
C ASN A 690 -16.15 -27.65 -1.44
N PHE A 691 -16.04 -28.38 -0.33
CA PHE A 691 -16.81 -28.09 0.88
C PHE A 691 -15.99 -27.18 1.79
N LEU A 692 -16.50 -25.99 2.10
CA LEU A 692 -15.84 -25.13 3.10
C LEU A 692 -15.99 -25.76 4.50
N PRO A 693 -14.96 -25.64 5.36
CA PRO A 693 -15.07 -26.11 6.74
C PRO A 693 -16.06 -25.26 7.55
N PRO A 694 -16.54 -25.74 8.72
CA PRO A 694 -17.49 -25.02 9.58
C PRO A 694 -16.82 -23.86 10.32
N LEU A 695 -16.44 -22.83 9.56
CA LEU A 695 -15.72 -21.64 10.03
C LEU A 695 -16.58 -20.79 10.96
N GLY A 696 -17.90 -20.88 10.90
CA GLY A 696 -18.81 -20.13 11.76
C GLY A 696 -18.74 -20.50 13.24
N ARG A 697 -18.16 -21.66 13.59
CA ARG A 697 -17.92 -22.07 14.98
C ARG A 697 -16.77 -21.30 15.65
N LEU A 698 -15.97 -20.55 14.90
CA LEU A 698 -14.75 -19.91 15.41
C LEU A 698 -15.08 -18.67 16.27
N PRO A 699 -14.74 -18.64 17.57
CA PRO A 699 -15.27 -17.63 18.51
C PRO A 699 -14.65 -16.25 18.35
N SER A 700 -13.38 -16.17 17.93
CA SER A 700 -12.59 -14.92 17.91
C SER A 700 -12.39 -14.34 16.51
N LEU A 701 -12.94 -14.96 15.46
CA LEU A 701 -12.68 -14.59 14.08
C LEU A 701 -13.34 -13.24 13.78
N THR A 702 -12.54 -12.21 13.46
CA THR A 702 -13.02 -10.84 13.17
C THR A 702 -12.99 -10.50 11.68
N SER A 703 -12.10 -11.14 10.91
CA SER A 703 -12.00 -10.93 9.47
C SER A 703 -11.78 -12.24 8.71
N LEU A 704 -12.65 -12.51 7.74
CA LEU A 704 -12.59 -13.67 6.85
C LEU A 704 -12.59 -13.20 5.40
N SER A 705 -11.66 -13.72 4.60
CA SER A 705 -11.60 -13.47 3.16
C SER A 705 -11.42 -14.80 2.44
N VAL A 706 -12.32 -15.10 1.51
CA VAL A 706 -12.36 -16.32 0.71
C VAL A 706 -12.29 -15.91 -0.76
N THR A 707 -11.21 -16.29 -1.43
CA THR A 707 -10.94 -15.95 -2.83
C THR A 707 -10.64 -17.20 -3.64
N GLY A 708 -11.32 -17.39 -4.77
CA GLY A 708 -10.94 -18.47 -5.69
C GLY A 708 -11.33 -19.87 -5.25
N VAL A 709 -12.48 -20.06 -4.58
CA VAL A 709 -12.96 -21.38 -4.12
C VAL A 709 -14.12 -21.86 -5.00
N GLY A 710 -14.07 -23.11 -5.45
CA GLY A 710 -15.06 -23.74 -6.33
C GLY A 710 -16.26 -24.35 -5.60
N VAL A 711 -16.95 -23.58 -4.75
CA VAL A 711 -18.17 -24.04 -4.05
C VAL A 711 -19.41 -23.66 -4.86
N GLU A 712 -20.37 -24.59 -5.02
CA GLU A 712 -21.64 -24.32 -5.70
C GLU A 712 -22.67 -23.65 -4.78
N LYS A 713 -22.81 -24.17 -3.56
CA LYS A 713 -23.77 -23.67 -2.56
C LYS A 713 -23.07 -23.52 -1.21
N LEU A 714 -23.31 -22.41 -0.54
CA LEU A 714 -22.92 -22.22 0.86
C LEU A 714 -24.13 -22.54 1.74
N GLY A 715 -24.05 -23.59 2.56
CA GLY A 715 -25.11 -24.03 3.46
C GLY A 715 -24.76 -23.95 4.95
N ASP A 716 -25.55 -24.65 5.78
CA ASP A 716 -25.38 -24.74 7.25
C ASP A 716 -23.98 -25.27 7.64
N GLU A 717 -23.33 -26.03 6.77
CA GLU A 717 -21.99 -26.57 6.98
C GLU A 717 -20.93 -25.48 7.15
N PHE A 718 -21.13 -24.28 6.58
CA PHE A 718 -20.21 -23.15 6.72
C PHE A 718 -20.45 -22.39 8.05
N CYS A 719 -21.71 -22.23 8.44
CA CYS A 719 -22.14 -21.52 9.64
C CYS A 719 -21.93 -22.35 10.92
N GLY A 720 -22.09 -23.67 10.83
CA GLY A 720 -22.15 -24.57 11.99
C GLY A 720 -23.49 -24.46 12.72
N ASN A 721 -23.98 -25.57 13.27
CA ASN A 721 -25.34 -25.73 13.83
C ASN A 721 -25.69 -24.87 15.08
N SER A 722 -24.98 -23.77 15.33
CA SER A 722 -25.16 -22.81 16.45
C SER A 722 -25.05 -21.38 15.91
N VAL A 723 -25.16 -20.35 16.76
CA VAL A 723 -24.94 -18.95 16.34
C VAL A 723 -23.58 -18.81 15.64
N ALA A 724 -23.63 -18.57 14.35
CA ALA A 724 -22.46 -18.55 13.49
C ALA A 724 -21.74 -17.19 13.56
N PHE A 725 -20.41 -17.25 13.58
CA PHE A 725 -19.52 -16.09 13.49
C PHE A 725 -19.78 -15.01 14.55
N PRO A 726 -19.65 -15.32 15.86
CA PRO A 726 -20.02 -14.41 16.96
C PRO A 726 -19.21 -13.11 17.03
N SER A 727 -18.00 -13.08 16.45
CA SER A 727 -17.09 -11.93 16.49
C SER A 727 -16.77 -11.32 15.11
N LEU A 728 -17.35 -11.84 14.03
CA LEU A 728 -16.94 -11.48 12.67
C LEU A 728 -17.40 -10.06 12.33
N GLU A 729 -16.47 -9.19 11.96
CA GLU A 729 -16.75 -7.80 11.58
C GLU A 729 -16.65 -7.57 10.07
N LYS A 730 -15.75 -8.30 9.38
CA LYS A 730 -15.50 -8.18 7.94
C LYS A 730 -15.52 -9.54 7.25
N LEU A 731 -16.34 -9.66 6.21
CA LEU A 731 -16.43 -10.83 5.35
C LEU A 731 -16.24 -10.44 3.88
N GLU A 732 -15.35 -11.14 3.16
CA GLU A 732 -15.09 -10.91 1.75
C GLU A 732 -15.08 -12.21 0.95
N PHE A 733 -15.85 -12.25 -0.14
CA PHE A 733 -15.82 -13.27 -1.17
C PHE A 733 -15.34 -12.67 -2.49
N LYS A 734 -14.36 -13.30 -3.15
CA LYS A 734 -13.80 -12.80 -4.42
C LYS A 734 -13.53 -13.95 -5.40
N HIS A 735 -13.82 -13.78 -6.69
CA HIS A 735 -13.54 -14.79 -7.72
C HIS A 735 -14.09 -16.18 -7.35
N MET A 736 -15.39 -16.29 -7.10
CA MET A 736 -16.06 -17.58 -6.78
C MET A 736 -16.82 -18.06 -8.04
N PRO A 737 -16.18 -18.83 -8.94
CA PRO A 737 -16.71 -19.08 -10.29
C PRO A 737 -17.93 -20.00 -10.33
N LYS A 738 -18.05 -20.92 -9.35
CA LYS A 738 -19.14 -21.91 -9.29
C LYS A 738 -20.28 -21.52 -8.35
N TRP A 739 -20.15 -20.44 -7.58
CA TRP A 739 -21.08 -20.13 -6.50
C TRP A 739 -22.41 -19.61 -7.02
N GLU A 740 -23.50 -20.33 -6.75
CA GLU A 740 -24.85 -20.07 -7.24
C GLU A 740 -25.76 -19.46 -6.18
N GLU A 741 -25.77 -20.04 -4.96
CA GLU A 741 -26.65 -19.60 -3.88
C GLU A 741 -26.01 -19.70 -2.48
N TRP A 742 -26.55 -18.91 -1.54
CA TRP A 742 -26.27 -19.00 -0.11
C TRP A 742 -27.56 -19.35 0.64
N VAL A 743 -27.54 -20.48 1.36
CA VAL A 743 -28.64 -21.05 2.14
C VAL A 743 -28.15 -21.27 3.59
N GLY A 744 -29.06 -21.42 4.56
CA GLY A 744 -28.66 -21.87 5.90
C GLY A 744 -28.10 -20.80 6.85
N VAL A 745 -28.61 -19.57 6.77
CA VAL A 745 -28.34 -18.52 7.76
C VAL A 745 -29.56 -18.39 8.66
N LEU A 746 -29.38 -18.62 9.96
CA LEU A 746 -30.45 -18.53 10.97
C LEU A 746 -30.55 -17.11 11.55
N SER A 747 -31.71 -16.77 12.10
CA SER A 747 -31.89 -15.50 12.82
C SER A 747 -30.97 -15.47 14.06
N GLY A 748 -30.04 -14.50 14.09
CA GLY A 748 -29.02 -14.35 15.13
C GLY A 748 -27.57 -14.62 14.68
N ASP A 749 -27.37 -15.20 13.50
CA ASP A 749 -26.03 -15.38 12.91
C ASP A 749 -25.40 -14.02 12.54
N PHE A 750 -24.07 -13.95 12.53
CA PHE A 750 -23.30 -12.75 12.21
C PHE A 750 -23.63 -11.50 13.07
N PRO A 751 -23.69 -11.61 14.41
CA PRO A 751 -24.18 -10.52 15.28
C PRO A 751 -23.33 -9.25 15.26
N ARG A 752 -22.10 -9.29 14.73
CA ARG A 752 -21.15 -8.17 14.69
C ARG A 752 -20.70 -7.78 13.28
N LEU A 753 -21.29 -8.35 12.24
CA LEU A 753 -20.84 -8.14 10.86
C LEU A 753 -21.14 -6.71 10.40
N LYS A 754 -20.08 -5.94 10.14
CA LYS A 754 -20.16 -4.53 9.69
C LYS A 754 -19.91 -4.39 8.20
N GLN A 755 -19.08 -5.25 7.61
CA GLN A 755 -18.67 -5.15 6.21
C GLN A 755 -18.82 -6.49 5.49
N LEU A 756 -19.57 -6.47 4.38
CA LEU A 756 -19.65 -7.56 3.42
C LEU A 756 -19.18 -7.09 2.05
N SER A 757 -18.32 -7.87 1.39
CA SER A 757 -17.81 -7.57 0.05
C SER A 757 -17.87 -8.82 -0.83
N ILE A 758 -18.57 -8.76 -1.96
CA ILE A 758 -18.69 -9.84 -2.94
C ILE A 758 -18.18 -9.35 -4.29
N LYS A 759 -17.23 -10.05 -4.91
CA LYS A 759 -16.55 -9.57 -6.12
C LYS A 759 -16.32 -10.70 -7.12
N TYR A 760 -16.62 -10.47 -8.41
CA TYR A 760 -16.32 -11.41 -9.49
C TYR A 760 -16.92 -12.80 -9.23
N CYS A 761 -18.23 -12.85 -8.93
CA CYS A 761 -18.96 -14.10 -8.66
C CYS A 761 -20.05 -14.27 -9.74
N PRO A 762 -19.72 -14.80 -10.92
CA PRO A 762 -20.57 -14.68 -12.11
C PRO A 762 -21.86 -15.51 -12.04
N LYS A 763 -21.85 -16.67 -11.36
CA LYS A 763 -23.01 -17.57 -11.22
C LYS A 763 -23.96 -17.23 -10.06
N LEU A 764 -23.60 -16.28 -9.21
CA LEU A 764 -24.36 -15.95 -8.01
C LEU A 764 -25.68 -15.29 -8.41
N TRP A 765 -26.80 -16.01 -8.26
CA TRP A 765 -28.11 -15.50 -8.66
C TRP A 765 -29.00 -15.14 -7.47
N LYS A 766 -28.72 -15.68 -6.28
CA LYS A 766 -29.49 -15.44 -5.05
C LYS A 766 -28.60 -15.17 -3.84
N LEU A 767 -28.88 -14.08 -3.12
CA LEU A 767 -28.21 -13.71 -1.87
C LEU A 767 -29.21 -13.48 -0.73
N LEU A 768 -28.81 -13.83 0.49
CA LEU A 768 -29.57 -13.57 1.71
C LEU A 768 -29.42 -12.11 2.18
N SER A 769 -30.37 -11.64 2.99
CA SER A 769 -30.35 -10.30 3.57
C SER A 769 -29.58 -10.30 4.90
N PHE A 770 -28.76 -9.25 5.14
CA PHE A 770 -27.96 -9.09 6.35
C PHE A 770 -28.32 -7.78 7.07
N PRO A 771 -29.14 -7.81 8.15
CA PRO A 771 -29.69 -6.60 8.75
C PRO A 771 -28.68 -5.74 9.53
N ALA A 772 -27.52 -6.30 9.93
CA ALA A 772 -26.53 -5.61 10.78
C ALA A 772 -25.39 -4.88 10.03
N LEU A 773 -25.37 -4.91 8.69
CA LEU A 773 -24.26 -4.35 7.91
C LEU A 773 -24.17 -2.82 8.00
N CYS A 774 -22.95 -2.28 8.04
CA CYS A 774 -22.64 -0.86 7.85
C CYS A 774 -22.18 -0.56 6.42
N SER A 775 -21.49 -1.50 5.77
CA SER A 775 -20.98 -1.33 4.41
C SER A 775 -21.15 -2.60 3.59
N PHE A 776 -21.71 -2.45 2.39
CA PHE A 776 -21.96 -3.57 1.49
C PHE A 776 -21.48 -3.24 0.08
N TYR A 777 -20.62 -4.12 -0.45
CA TYR A 777 -19.97 -3.97 -1.73
C TYR A 777 -20.26 -5.20 -2.61
N ILE A 778 -20.76 -4.98 -3.82
CA ILE A 778 -20.95 -6.02 -4.82
C ILE A 778 -20.41 -5.55 -6.18
N TYR A 779 -19.57 -6.38 -6.80
CA TYR A 779 -18.87 -6.01 -8.02
C TYR A 779 -18.80 -7.20 -8.99
N GLU A 780 -19.15 -7.00 -10.25
CA GLU A 780 -19.01 -7.97 -11.34
C GLU A 780 -19.68 -9.33 -11.01
N CYS A 781 -20.95 -9.27 -10.58
CA CYS A 781 -21.79 -10.44 -10.30
C CYS A 781 -22.93 -10.49 -11.33
N GLU A 782 -22.68 -11.14 -12.46
CA GLU A 782 -23.52 -11.01 -13.67
C GLU A 782 -24.88 -11.70 -13.56
N SER A 783 -24.97 -12.89 -12.96
CA SER A 783 -26.24 -13.65 -12.88
C SER A 783 -27.21 -13.17 -11.79
N LEU A 784 -26.85 -12.12 -11.02
CA LEU A 784 -27.68 -11.64 -9.92
C LEU A 784 -28.89 -10.87 -10.45
N LYS A 785 -30.09 -11.45 -10.32
CA LYS A 785 -31.34 -10.86 -10.86
C LYS A 785 -32.00 -9.87 -9.90
N SER A 786 -32.00 -10.17 -8.61
CA SER A 786 -32.65 -9.37 -7.58
C SER A 786 -31.84 -9.40 -6.29
N LEU A 787 -31.82 -8.29 -5.56
CA LEU A 787 -31.13 -8.19 -4.27
C LEU A 787 -32.11 -7.71 -3.19
N SER A 788 -32.26 -8.52 -2.12
CA SER A 788 -33.08 -8.17 -0.95
C SER A 788 -32.21 -7.57 0.16
N LEU A 789 -32.45 -6.31 0.50
CA LEU A 789 -31.67 -5.56 1.50
C LEU A 789 -32.29 -5.64 2.91
N CYS A 790 -33.57 -6.02 3.04
CA CYS A 790 -34.27 -6.21 4.32
C CYS A 790 -35.25 -7.40 4.25
N GLN A 791 -35.45 -8.13 5.35
CA GLN A 791 -36.49 -9.18 5.46
C GLN A 791 -37.45 -9.03 6.66
N GLU A 792 -37.06 -8.36 7.75
CA GLU A 792 -37.88 -8.32 8.97
C GLU A 792 -38.60 -6.97 9.16
N GLN A 793 -39.91 -7.03 9.38
CA GLN A 793 -40.70 -5.88 9.84
C GLN A 793 -40.26 -5.51 11.26
N GLY A 794 -39.49 -4.43 11.40
CA GLY A 794 -39.11 -3.84 12.70
C GLY A 794 -37.61 -3.74 12.96
N SER A 795 -36.75 -4.39 12.16
CA SER A 795 -35.29 -4.20 12.24
C SER A 795 -34.85 -3.11 11.26
N HIS A 796 -34.26 -2.02 11.78
CA HIS A 796 -33.72 -0.94 10.95
C HIS A 796 -32.27 -1.23 10.55
N PRO A 797 -31.95 -1.40 9.26
CA PRO A 797 -30.59 -1.67 8.80
C PRO A 797 -29.63 -0.56 9.20
N ALA A 798 -28.42 -0.93 9.62
CA ALA A 798 -27.36 0.01 9.98
C ALA A 798 -26.54 0.51 8.77
N LEU A 799 -26.98 0.18 7.55
CA LEU A 799 -26.18 0.36 6.34
C LEU A 799 -25.92 1.84 6.04
N GLN A 800 -24.64 2.20 5.94
CA GLN A 800 -24.14 3.53 5.59
C GLN A 800 -23.60 3.58 4.16
N ILE A 801 -23.00 2.49 3.66
CA ILE A 801 -22.38 2.45 2.34
C ILE A 801 -22.95 1.27 1.54
N LEU A 802 -23.46 1.55 0.34
CA LEU A 802 -23.85 0.57 -0.66
C LEU A 802 -23.13 0.88 -1.98
N SER A 803 -22.40 -0.10 -2.53
CA SER A 803 -21.73 0.03 -3.83
C SER A 803 -21.98 -1.21 -4.67
N ILE A 804 -22.62 -1.04 -5.82
CA ILE A 804 -23.00 -2.08 -6.78
C ILE A 804 -22.39 -1.69 -8.14
N LYS A 805 -21.48 -2.49 -8.71
CA LYS A 805 -20.98 -2.23 -10.08
C LYS A 805 -20.88 -3.49 -10.93
N GLY A 806 -21.18 -3.40 -12.22
CA GLY A 806 -21.02 -4.52 -13.16
C GLY A 806 -22.03 -5.67 -12.91
N CYS A 807 -23.21 -5.38 -12.38
CA CYS A 807 -24.28 -6.36 -12.16
C CYS A 807 -25.37 -6.20 -13.22
N GLN A 808 -25.10 -6.66 -14.44
CA GLN A 808 -25.93 -6.33 -15.61
C GLN A 808 -27.34 -6.93 -15.58
N GLN A 809 -27.54 -8.12 -15.00
CA GLN A 809 -28.87 -8.74 -14.89
C GLN A 809 -29.69 -8.27 -13.70
N LEU A 810 -29.13 -7.39 -12.86
CA LEU A 810 -29.80 -6.91 -11.65
C LEU A 810 -30.92 -5.93 -12.03
N THR A 811 -32.16 -6.37 -11.94
CA THR A 811 -33.33 -5.57 -12.33
C THR A 811 -34.00 -4.87 -11.16
N SER A 812 -33.86 -5.39 -9.93
CA SER A 812 -34.56 -4.89 -8.75
C SER A 812 -33.73 -4.90 -7.46
N LEU A 813 -33.89 -3.85 -6.64
CA LEU A 813 -33.31 -3.69 -5.30
C LEU A 813 -34.45 -3.62 -4.27
N LEU A 814 -34.81 -4.76 -3.69
CA LEU A 814 -35.92 -4.86 -2.75
C LEU A 814 -35.50 -4.36 -1.35
N GLY A 815 -36.30 -3.49 -0.75
CA GLY A 815 -36.06 -2.96 0.60
C GLY A 815 -35.00 -1.86 0.67
N LEU A 816 -34.69 -1.21 -0.46
CA LEU A 816 -33.85 -0.02 -0.51
C LEU A 816 -34.43 1.11 0.35
N ASP A 817 -35.74 1.38 0.23
CA ASP A 817 -36.47 2.45 0.95
C ASP A 817 -36.42 2.36 2.48
N ASN A 818 -36.05 1.18 3.01
CA ASN A 818 -35.91 0.94 4.44
C ASN A 818 -34.53 1.38 4.99
N LEU A 819 -33.57 1.76 4.14
CA LEU A 819 -32.19 2.09 4.50
C LEU A 819 -32.00 3.54 5.02
N ARG A 820 -32.70 3.91 6.09
CA ARG A 820 -32.73 5.30 6.63
C ARG A 820 -31.37 5.87 7.10
N LYS A 821 -30.33 5.03 7.23
CA LYS A 821 -28.97 5.42 7.67
C LYS A 821 -27.95 5.53 6.54
N ILE A 822 -28.33 5.27 5.29
CA ILE A 822 -27.39 5.29 4.17
C ILE A 822 -26.80 6.70 3.98
N GLU A 823 -25.48 6.75 3.80
CA GLU A 823 -24.70 7.97 3.59
C GLU A 823 -24.10 7.99 2.17
N LYS A 824 -23.77 6.80 1.61
CA LYS A 824 -23.14 6.66 0.30
C LYS A 824 -23.79 5.55 -0.53
N LEU A 825 -24.24 5.92 -1.73
CA LEU A 825 -24.80 5.02 -2.73
C LEU A 825 -24.02 5.15 -4.05
N GLU A 826 -23.45 4.04 -4.50
CA GLU A 826 -22.80 3.92 -5.82
C GLU A 826 -23.44 2.78 -6.61
N ILE A 827 -23.98 3.08 -7.79
CA ILE A 827 -24.51 2.09 -8.72
C ILE A 827 -23.90 2.36 -10.09
N SER A 828 -23.22 1.39 -10.70
CA SER A 828 -22.79 1.54 -12.09
C SER A 828 -22.90 0.26 -12.89
N ASP A 829 -23.13 0.36 -14.21
CA ASP A 829 -23.12 -0.80 -15.10
C ASP A 829 -24.13 -1.89 -14.66
N CYS A 830 -25.33 -1.47 -14.26
CA CYS A 830 -26.41 -2.34 -13.75
C CYS A 830 -27.69 -2.21 -14.60
N GLY A 831 -28.48 -3.29 -14.68
CA GLY A 831 -29.72 -3.38 -15.47
C GLY A 831 -31.00 -2.93 -14.76
N ILE A 832 -30.88 -2.04 -13.76
CA ILE A 832 -32.01 -1.59 -12.92
C ILE A 832 -32.92 -0.67 -13.74
N HIS A 833 -34.23 -0.91 -13.68
CA HIS A 833 -35.23 -0.13 -14.43
C HIS A 833 -35.68 1.14 -13.70
N GLU A 834 -35.97 1.03 -12.41
CA GLU A 834 -36.45 2.16 -11.58
C GLU A 834 -35.75 2.12 -10.23
N LEU A 835 -35.49 3.29 -9.66
CA LEU A 835 -34.84 3.44 -8.35
C LEU A 835 -35.62 4.40 -7.47
N GLU A 836 -36.19 3.89 -6.38
CA GLU A 836 -36.83 4.72 -5.36
C GLU A 836 -35.82 5.11 -4.28
N LEU A 837 -35.67 6.42 -4.07
CA LEU A 837 -34.79 7.02 -3.05
C LEU A 837 -35.59 7.78 -1.99
N SER A 838 -36.91 7.62 -1.98
CA SER A 838 -37.81 8.14 -0.95
C SER A 838 -37.33 7.71 0.44
N LEU A 839 -37.28 8.63 1.42
CA LEU A 839 -36.94 8.38 2.84
C LEU A 839 -35.44 8.37 3.23
N HIS A 840 -34.51 8.62 2.29
CA HIS A 840 -33.05 8.60 2.55
C HIS A 840 -32.45 9.96 2.97
N SER A 841 -33.00 10.59 4.01
CA SER A 841 -32.60 11.95 4.45
C SER A 841 -31.12 12.14 4.82
N LYS A 842 -30.38 11.05 5.11
CA LYS A 842 -28.94 11.07 5.48
C LYS A 842 -27.97 10.85 4.33
N LEU A 843 -28.46 10.57 3.12
CA LEU A 843 -27.63 10.25 1.97
C LEU A 843 -26.80 11.48 1.56
N GLN A 844 -25.48 11.34 1.51
CA GLN A 844 -24.51 12.41 1.22
C GLN A 844 -23.91 12.30 -0.18
N TYR A 845 -23.67 11.07 -0.64
CA TYR A 845 -23.03 10.79 -1.92
C TYR A 845 -23.87 9.82 -2.74
N VAL A 846 -24.27 10.25 -3.94
CA VAL A 846 -25.01 9.43 -4.90
C VAL A 846 -24.27 9.45 -6.22
N HIS A 847 -23.85 8.28 -6.71
CA HIS A 847 -23.24 8.14 -8.02
C HIS A 847 -23.93 7.02 -8.77
N ILE A 848 -24.64 7.37 -9.85
CA ILE A 848 -25.28 6.44 -10.77
C ILE A 848 -24.64 6.63 -12.15
N ALA A 849 -24.04 5.58 -12.71
CA ALA A 849 -23.36 5.69 -13.99
C ALA A 849 -23.56 4.46 -14.90
N ARG A 850 -23.69 4.68 -16.22
CA ARG A 850 -23.76 3.60 -17.22
C ARG A 850 -24.91 2.59 -16.95
N CYS A 851 -26.03 3.05 -16.40
CA CYS A 851 -27.24 2.26 -16.18
C CYS A 851 -28.22 2.49 -17.34
N TRP A 852 -28.07 1.69 -18.41
CA TRP A 852 -28.73 1.93 -19.70
C TRP A 852 -30.25 1.77 -19.68
N ARG A 853 -30.77 0.88 -18.81
CA ARG A 853 -32.20 0.57 -18.67
C ARG A 853 -32.94 1.42 -17.64
N LEU A 854 -32.22 2.27 -16.91
CA LEU A 854 -32.78 3.09 -15.84
C LEU A 854 -33.68 4.18 -16.45
N ALA A 855 -34.98 4.03 -16.27
CA ALA A 855 -36.01 4.91 -16.81
C ALA A 855 -36.38 6.04 -15.83
N SER A 856 -36.38 5.76 -14.52
CA SER A 856 -36.78 6.73 -13.49
C SER A 856 -35.95 6.59 -12.22
N VAL A 857 -35.73 7.72 -11.54
CA VAL A 857 -35.26 7.79 -10.14
C VAL A 857 -36.25 8.68 -9.41
N SER A 858 -36.86 8.19 -8.34
CA SER A 858 -37.86 8.94 -7.57
C SER A 858 -37.37 9.26 -6.16
N GLY A 859 -37.96 10.27 -5.52
CA GLY A 859 -37.68 10.61 -4.13
C GLY A 859 -36.44 11.49 -3.92
N LEU A 860 -35.86 12.08 -4.98
CA LEU A 860 -34.73 13.02 -4.85
C LEU A 860 -35.06 14.24 -4.00
N HIS A 861 -36.34 14.64 -3.98
CA HIS A 861 -36.87 15.72 -3.15
C HIS A 861 -36.83 15.42 -1.65
N THR A 862 -36.64 14.16 -1.23
CA THR A 862 -36.51 13.80 0.19
C THR A 862 -35.07 13.86 0.69
N LEU A 863 -34.11 14.11 -0.20
CA LEU A 863 -32.67 14.08 0.08
C LEU A 863 -32.15 15.45 0.56
N THR A 864 -32.17 15.68 1.87
CA THR A 864 -31.77 16.97 2.47
C THR A 864 -30.27 17.07 2.82
N SER A 865 -29.52 15.96 2.80
CA SER A 865 -28.11 15.91 3.22
C SER A 865 -27.12 15.65 2.07
N VAL A 866 -27.57 15.63 0.81
CA VAL A 866 -26.70 15.29 -0.33
C VAL A 866 -25.66 16.39 -0.55
N THR A 867 -24.40 15.98 -0.59
CA THR A 867 -23.23 16.83 -0.86
C THR A 867 -22.69 16.62 -2.27
N SER A 868 -22.86 15.43 -2.84
CA SER A 868 -22.43 15.10 -4.20
C SER A 868 -23.44 14.19 -4.87
N LEU A 869 -23.92 14.61 -6.04
CA LEU A 869 -24.82 13.86 -6.90
C LEU A 869 -24.21 13.76 -8.30
N ARG A 870 -23.85 12.55 -8.73
CA ARG A 870 -23.33 12.30 -10.07
C ARG A 870 -24.23 11.34 -10.83
N LEU A 871 -24.78 11.79 -11.95
CA LEU A 871 -25.57 10.98 -12.88
C LEU A 871 -24.87 10.98 -14.24
N ALA A 872 -24.35 9.84 -14.68
CA ALA A 872 -23.54 9.76 -15.88
C ALA A 872 -23.99 8.66 -16.86
N CYS A 873 -24.10 8.96 -18.14
CA CYS A 873 -24.33 7.97 -19.21
C CYS A 873 -25.57 7.06 -18.96
N CYS A 874 -26.70 7.65 -18.55
CA CYS A 874 -27.99 6.97 -18.37
C CYS A 874 -29.02 7.53 -19.37
N PRO A 875 -29.12 6.98 -20.60
CA PRO A 875 -29.86 7.60 -21.69
C PRO A 875 -31.39 7.56 -21.56
N GLN A 876 -31.94 6.53 -20.91
CA GLN A 876 -33.39 6.38 -20.74
C GLN A 876 -33.94 7.18 -19.55
N LEU A 877 -33.06 7.67 -18.66
CA LEU A 877 -33.42 8.27 -17.39
C LEU A 877 -34.18 9.58 -17.55
N HIS A 878 -35.44 9.58 -17.12
CA HIS A 878 -36.31 10.74 -17.06
C HIS A 878 -36.69 11.03 -15.61
N LEU A 879 -36.50 12.28 -15.17
CA LEU A 879 -36.94 12.78 -13.87
C LEU A 879 -38.18 13.65 -14.07
N SER A 880 -39.21 13.47 -13.23
CA SER A 880 -40.39 14.33 -13.29
C SER A 880 -40.01 15.78 -12.95
N CYS A 881 -40.75 16.73 -13.51
CA CYS A 881 -40.52 18.16 -13.24
C CYS A 881 -40.77 18.54 -11.77
N ASP A 882 -41.42 17.68 -10.98
CA ASP A 882 -41.79 17.91 -9.58
C ASP A 882 -40.72 17.39 -8.60
N GLU A 883 -39.75 16.60 -9.09
CA GLU A 883 -38.54 16.20 -8.36
C GLU A 883 -37.58 17.41 -8.22
N LYS A 884 -37.81 18.27 -7.21
CA LYS A 884 -36.88 19.37 -6.86
C LYS A 884 -35.89 18.91 -5.80
N LEU A 885 -34.61 19.25 -5.94
CA LEU A 885 -33.64 19.07 -4.85
C LEU A 885 -33.91 20.10 -3.74
N CYS A 886 -34.05 19.67 -2.48
CA CYS A 886 -34.30 20.57 -1.33
C CYS A 886 -33.15 21.55 -1.07
N SER A 887 -31.93 21.13 -1.37
CA SER A 887 -30.72 21.95 -1.39
C SER A 887 -29.91 21.49 -2.59
N VAL A 888 -29.40 22.39 -3.45
CA VAL A 888 -28.57 22.02 -4.60
C VAL A 888 -27.20 21.55 -4.08
N PRO A 889 -26.86 20.26 -4.17
CA PRO A 889 -25.52 19.78 -3.80
C PRO A 889 -24.46 20.44 -4.69
N THR A 890 -23.33 20.83 -4.12
CA THR A 890 -22.15 21.24 -4.90
C THR A 890 -21.05 20.22 -4.62
N PRO A 891 -20.64 19.39 -5.61
CA PRO A 891 -21.05 19.38 -7.03
C PRO A 891 -22.22 18.42 -7.36
N VAL A 892 -23.19 18.90 -8.16
CA VAL A 892 -24.10 18.05 -8.97
C VAL A 892 -23.54 17.96 -10.37
N GLU A 893 -23.17 16.76 -10.80
CA GLU A 893 -22.58 16.51 -12.11
C GLU A 893 -23.50 15.59 -12.91
N VAL A 894 -24.21 16.14 -13.90
CA VAL A 894 -25.01 15.35 -14.84
C VAL A 894 -24.29 15.32 -16.19
N VAL A 895 -23.85 14.14 -16.59
CA VAL A 895 -23.04 13.91 -17.80
C VAL A 895 -23.77 12.94 -18.72
N ASP A 896 -24.03 13.32 -19.96
CA ASP A 896 -24.57 12.43 -21.00
C ASP A 896 -25.88 11.69 -20.61
N CYS A 897 -26.79 12.41 -19.94
CA CYS A 897 -28.18 12.00 -19.65
C CYS A 897 -29.15 12.90 -20.46
N PRO A 898 -29.43 12.61 -21.75
CA PRO A 898 -30.12 13.52 -22.68
C PRO A 898 -31.55 13.90 -22.25
N ARG A 899 -32.26 13.02 -21.55
CA ARG A 899 -33.63 13.30 -21.06
C ARG A 899 -33.67 14.17 -19.80
N LEU A 900 -32.53 14.44 -19.16
CA LEU A 900 -32.45 15.26 -17.94
C LEU A 900 -32.09 16.73 -18.18
N VAL A 901 -31.92 17.15 -19.44
CA VAL A 901 -31.59 18.54 -19.81
C VAL A 901 -32.56 19.53 -19.15
N LYS A 902 -33.87 19.31 -19.32
CA LYS A 902 -34.92 20.19 -18.77
C LYS A 902 -34.91 20.22 -17.23
N TRP A 903 -34.60 19.09 -16.60
CA TRP A 903 -34.50 18.98 -15.15
C TRP A 903 -33.27 19.72 -14.60
N CYS A 904 -32.12 19.63 -15.28
CA CYS A 904 -30.89 20.34 -14.89
C CYS A 904 -31.05 21.86 -15.00
N HIS A 905 -31.69 22.35 -16.07
CA HIS A 905 -32.01 23.78 -16.24
C HIS A 905 -32.89 24.29 -15.09
N LYS A 906 -33.91 23.51 -14.69
CA LYS A 906 -34.85 23.88 -13.62
C LYS A 906 -34.19 23.88 -12.23
N ASN A 907 -33.27 22.95 -11.97
CA ASN A 907 -32.57 22.82 -10.69
C ASN A 907 -31.22 23.57 -10.62
N LYS A 908 -30.84 24.34 -11.65
CA LYS A 908 -29.57 25.08 -11.74
C LYS A 908 -28.34 24.20 -11.46
N CYS A 909 -28.30 22.99 -12.02
CA CYS A 909 -27.19 22.04 -11.88
C CYS A 909 -26.29 22.07 -13.12
N ASP A 910 -25.00 21.72 -12.96
CA ASP A 910 -24.06 21.63 -14.07
C ASP A 910 -24.44 20.45 -14.98
N TYR A 911 -25.05 20.77 -16.12
CA TYR A 911 -25.32 19.83 -17.20
C TYR A 911 -24.18 19.89 -18.21
N VAL A 912 -23.38 18.84 -18.25
CA VAL A 912 -22.28 18.71 -19.19
C VAL A 912 -22.78 17.86 -20.37
N GLN A 913 -23.18 18.54 -21.44
CA GLN A 913 -23.51 17.90 -22.72
C GLN A 913 -22.21 17.62 -23.46
N LYS A 914 -21.63 16.42 -23.30
CA LYS A 914 -20.36 16.02 -23.91
C LYS A 914 -20.55 15.07 -25.09
N ILE A 915 -21.67 15.17 -25.82
CA ILE A 915 -21.90 14.34 -27.02
C ILE A 915 -20.89 14.70 -28.14
N SER A 916 -20.41 15.94 -28.22
CA SER A 916 -19.32 16.35 -29.12
C SER A 916 -17.90 16.02 -28.60
N ALA A 917 -17.79 15.47 -27.39
CA ALA A 917 -16.52 15.11 -26.75
C ALA A 917 -16.45 13.61 -26.36
N LEU A 918 -17.42 12.81 -26.82
CA LEU A 918 -17.43 11.35 -26.68
C LEU A 918 -16.31 10.77 -27.54
N ARG A 919 -15.10 10.71 -27.00
CA ARG A 919 -13.96 10.05 -27.63
C ARG A 919 -14.11 8.53 -27.66
N GLY A 920 -14.98 7.94 -26.82
CA GLY A 920 -15.15 6.48 -26.74
C GLY A 920 -16.59 6.02 -26.53
N LEU A 921 -17.10 5.14 -27.39
CA LEU A 921 -18.43 4.53 -27.33
C LEU A 921 -18.31 3.01 -27.22
N THR A 922 -19.00 2.37 -26.27
CA THR A 922 -19.11 0.90 -26.19
C THR A 922 -20.58 0.48 -26.28
N LEU A 923 -20.91 -0.36 -27.25
CA LEU A 923 -22.26 -0.86 -27.53
C LEU A 923 -22.35 -2.34 -27.11
N SER A 924 -23.36 -2.68 -26.29
CA SER A 924 -23.69 -4.05 -25.90
C SER A 924 -25.20 -4.30 -26.02
N ASP A 925 -25.60 -5.54 -26.34
CA ASP A 925 -26.94 -5.91 -26.83
C ASP A 925 -28.13 -5.32 -26.05
N ASP A 926 -28.82 -4.35 -26.66
CA ASP A 926 -30.22 -4.05 -26.35
C ASP A 926 -30.99 -3.94 -27.68
N LYS A 927 -32.10 -4.69 -27.79
CA LYS A 927 -32.90 -4.90 -29.01
C LYS A 927 -33.56 -3.64 -29.61
N GLU A 928 -33.42 -2.46 -29.00
CA GLU A 928 -34.14 -1.23 -29.38
C GLU A 928 -33.26 0.00 -29.66
N MET A 929 -31.95 -0.08 -29.44
CA MET A 929 -31.05 1.08 -29.57
C MET A 929 -30.76 1.67 -30.97
N PRO A 930 -30.85 0.98 -32.12
CA PRO A 930 -30.08 1.45 -33.27
C PRO A 930 -30.75 2.50 -34.17
N SER A 931 -32.07 2.61 -34.15
CA SER A 931 -32.79 3.64 -34.90
C SER A 931 -32.53 5.05 -34.36
N ALA A 932 -32.18 5.17 -33.07
CA ALA A 932 -31.84 6.44 -32.42
C ALA A 932 -30.39 6.90 -32.72
N LEU A 933 -29.45 5.97 -32.91
CA LEU A 933 -28.06 6.27 -33.31
C LEU A 933 -27.96 6.66 -34.79
N ALA A 934 -28.79 6.07 -35.66
CA ALA A 934 -28.84 6.39 -37.08
C ALA A 934 -29.33 7.83 -37.40
N ALA A 935 -30.05 8.48 -36.47
CA ALA A 935 -30.60 9.82 -36.65
C ALA A 935 -29.61 10.95 -36.28
N HIS A 936 -28.50 10.63 -35.62
CA HIS A 936 -27.57 11.61 -35.08
C HIS A 936 -26.15 11.24 -35.48
N ASN A 937 -25.69 11.74 -36.63
CA ASN A 937 -24.29 11.68 -37.06
C ASN A 937 -23.35 11.88 -35.84
N LEU A 938 -22.41 10.94 -35.64
CA LEU A 938 -21.43 10.94 -34.54
C LEU A 938 -20.03 11.35 -35.07
N PRO A 939 -19.78 12.64 -35.40
CA PRO A 939 -18.56 13.05 -36.10
C PRO A 939 -17.28 12.97 -35.24
N SER A 940 -17.39 12.88 -33.91
CA SER A 940 -16.30 13.09 -32.95
C SER A 940 -15.91 11.84 -32.11
N VAL A 941 -16.35 10.64 -32.50
CA VAL A 941 -15.98 9.39 -31.83
C VAL A 941 -14.62 8.89 -32.32
N GLU A 942 -13.62 8.87 -31.43
CA GLU A 942 -12.25 8.37 -31.69
C GLU A 942 -12.13 6.86 -31.43
N TYR A 943 -12.93 6.29 -30.51
CA TYR A 943 -12.92 4.88 -30.10
C TYR A 943 -14.33 4.29 -30.13
N LEU A 944 -14.53 3.19 -30.85
CA LEU A 944 -15.79 2.46 -30.90
C LEU A 944 -15.57 0.99 -30.56
N CYS A 945 -16.29 0.48 -29.58
CA CYS A 945 -16.25 -0.91 -29.17
C CYS A 945 -17.65 -1.53 -29.28
N ILE A 946 -17.77 -2.66 -29.95
CA ILE A 946 -19.02 -3.42 -30.08
C ILE A 946 -18.81 -4.77 -29.41
N LYS A 947 -19.64 -5.09 -28.41
CA LYS A 947 -19.55 -6.34 -27.63
C LYS A 947 -20.90 -7.05 -27.59
N ASN A 948 -20.96 -8.30 -28.02
CA ASN A 948 -22.15 -9.14 -27.78
C ASN A 948 -22.06 -9.85 -26.42
N SER A 949 -23.18 -10.05 -25.74
CA SER A 949 -23.29 -10.79 -24.48
C SER A 949 -23.51 -12.29 -24.74
N GLU A 950 -22.92 -13.16 -23.92
CA GLU A 950 -22.92 -14.61 -24.15
C GLU A 950 -24.29 -15.31 -24.04
N GLN A 951 -25.39 -14.58 -23.78
CA GLN A 951 -26.68 -15.14 -23.37
C GLN A 951 -27.85 -14.87 -24.33
N SER A 952 -27.74 -15.25 -25.61
CA SER A 952 -28.95 -15.43 -26.43
C SER A 952 -28.90 -16.73 -27.27
N PRO A 953 -29.73 -17.73 -26.93
CA PRO A 953 -29.98 -18.90 -27.75
C PRO A 953 -31.38 -18.80 -28.37
N SER A 954 -31.50 -18.14 -29.52
CA SER A 954 -32.66 -18.36 -30.40
C SER A 954 -32.36 -17.89 -31.82
N ALA A 955 -32.17 -18.86 -32.70
CA ALA A 955 -32.17 -18.66 -34.13
C ALA A 955 -33.51 -18.04 -34.61
N SER A 956 -33.43 -17.36 -35.76
CA SER A 956 -34.55 -16.98 -36.64
C SER A 956 -35.52 -15.90 -36.14
N GLN A 957 -35.13 -14.62 -36.25
CA GLN A 957 -35.92 -13.53 -36.91
C GLN A 957 -35.36 -12.10 -36.72
N SER A 958 -34.22 -11.88 -36.05
CA SER A 958 -33.66 -10.50 -35.85
C SER A 958 -32.44 -10.13 -36.70
N TYR A 959 -31.99 -11.00 -37.61
CA TYR A 959 -30.66 -10.93 -38.25
C TYR A 959 -30.53 -9.93 -39.42
N GLN A 960 -31.49 -9.02 -39.64
CA GLN A 960 -31.31 -7.91 -40.59
C GLN A 960 -30.52 -6.74 -39.99
N PHE A 961 -30.29 -6.75 -38.67
CA PHE A 961 -29.77 -5.59 -37.94
C PHE A 961 -28.26 -5.32 -38.16
N TYR A 962 -27.42 -6.35 -38.09
CA TYR A 962 -25.96 -6.20 -38.27
C TYR A 962 -25.52 -6.00 -39.73
N ARG A 963 -26.35 -6.37 -40.72
CA ARG A 963 -26.12 -6.00 -42.12
C ARG A 963 -26.21 -4.48 -42.35
N GLY A 964 -26.95 -3.76 -41.49
CA GLY A 964 -27.19 -2.33 -41.62
C GLY A 964 -26.06 -1.47 -41.06
N PHE A 965 -25.65 -1.68 -39.80
CA PHE A 965 -24.82 -0.69 -39.08
C PHE A 965 -23.41 -0.49 -39.68
N ILE A 966 -22.74 -1.56 -40.13
CA ILE A 966 -21.41 -1.47 -40.75
C ILE A 966 -21.50 -1.22 -42.27
N GLY A 967 -22.61 -1.64 -42.92
CA GLY A 967 -22.92 -1.26 -44.31
C GLY A 967 -23.37 0.21 -44.46
N PHE A 968 -23.48 0.95 -43.36
CA PHE A 968 -23.96 2.34 -43.29
C PHE A 968 -22.84 3.39 -43.30
N PHE A 969 -21.62 3.03 -43.67
CA PHE A 969 -20.64 4.03 -44.14
C PHE A 969 -20.77 4.15 -45.66
N PRO A 970 -21.84 4.78 -46.22
CA PRO A 970 -21.79 5.16 -47.62
C PRO A 970 -20.63 6.15 -47.80
N ASN A 971 -20.21 6.37 -49.04
CA ASN A 971 -19.20 7.34 -49.46
C ASN A 971 -19.63 8.80 -49.15
N ASP A 972 -20.02 9.09 -47.92
CA ASP A 972 -20.49 10.36 -47.40
C ASP A 972 -19.28 11.16 -46.90
N PRO A 973 -19.09 12.42 -47.32
CA PRO A 973 -17.96 13.26 -46.90
C PRO A 973 -17.92 13.59 -45.39
N ASN A 974 -18.91 13.17 -44.60
CA ASN A 974 -18.96 13.31 -43.13
C ASN A 974 -18.54 12.03 -42.37
N VAL A 975 -17.38 11.45 -42.70
CA VAL A 975 -16.86 10.26 -42.00
C VAL A 975 -16.41 10.61 -40.56
N PRO A 976 -16.73 9.81 -39.52
CA PRO A 976 -16.26 10.02 -38.16
C PRO A 976 -14.72 10.01 -38.05
N MET A 977 -14.15 10.82 -37.14
CA MET A 977 -12.70 10.82 -36.82
C MET A 977 -12.27 9.57 -35.99
N LEU A 978 -12.72 8.38 -36.39
CA LEU A 978 -12.51 7.15 -35.64
C LEU A 978 -11.04 6.70 -35.73
N GLU A 979 -10.34 6.68 -34.60
CA GLU A 979 -8.95 6.25 -34.45
C GLU A 979 -8.84 4.77 -34.04
N ARG A 980 -9.83 4.23 -33.32
CA ARG A 980 -9.82 2.84 -32.84
C ARG A 980 -11.19 2.17 -32.94
N LEU A 981 -11.21 0.97 -33.52
CA LEU A 981 -12.41 0.14 -33.67
C LEU A 981 -12.16 -1.25 -33.07
N GLU A 982 -13.03 -1.65 -32.14
CA GLU A 982 -13.01 -2.98 -31.52
C GLU A 982 -14.32 -3.72 -31.76
N LEU A 983 -14.24 -4.91 -32.32
CA LEU A 983 -15.34 -5.85 -32.47
C LEU A 983 -15.03 -7.06 -31.59
N SER A 984 -15.86 -7.33 -30.59
CA SER A 984 -15.65 -8.46 -29.68
C SER A 984 -16.92 -9.29 -29.48
N ASN A 985 -16.77 -10.61 -29.52
CA ASN A 985 -17.86 -11.57 -29.31
C ASN A 985 -19.00 -11.48 -30.35
N CYS A 986 -18.77 -10.94 -31.56
CA CYS A 986 -19.80 -10.76 -32.58
C CYS A 986 -20.13 -12.08 -33.30
N ARG A 987 -20.97 -12.93 -32.68
CA ARG A 987 -21.28 -14.29 -33.17
C ARG A 987 -22.10 -14.35 -34.45
N GLU A 988 -22.77 -13.26 -34.83
CA GLU A 988 -23.69 -13.23 -35.97
C GLU A 988 -23.09 -12.59 -37.23
N VAL A 989 -21.92 -11.97 -37.10
CA VAL A 989 -21.30 -11.20 -38.17
C VAL A 989 -20.59 -12.15 -39.12
N VAL A 990 -21.12 -12.28 -40.34
CA VAL A 990 -20.59 -13.14 -41.40
C VAL A 990 -19.56 -12.40 -42.28
N SER A 991 -19.74 -11.10 -42.48
CA SER A 991 -18.84 -10.25 -43.27
C SER A 991 -18.86 -8.80 -42.77
N ILE A 992 -17.75 -8.07 -42.99
CA ILE A 992 -17.57 -6.65 -42.63
C ILE A 992 -17.36 -5.88 -43.96
N ALA A 993 -17.86 -4.64 -44.06
CA ALA A 993 -17.72 -3.79 -45.26
C ALA A 993 -17.42 -2.33 -44.87
N GLY A 994 -16.91 -1.51 -45.79
CA GLY A 994 -16.74 -0.07 -45.56
C GLY A 994 -15.64 0.31 -44.56
N LEU A 995 -14.62 -0.52 -44.38
CA LEU A 995 -13.46 -0.17 -43.55
C LEU A 995 -12.57 0.86 -44.25
N ASN A 996 -12.49 0.83 -45.58
CA ASN A 996 -11.66 1.71 -46.40
C ASN A 996 -12.03 3.21 -46.31
N SER A 997 -13.27 3.53 -45.96
CA SER A 997 -13.74 4.91 -45.79
C SER A 997 -13.27 5.56 -44.49
N LEU A 998 -12.80 4.78 -43.50
CA LEU A 998 -12.33 5.24 -42.19
C LEU A 998 -10.87 5.72 -42.22
N ASN A 999 -10.63 6.86 -42.86
CA ASN A 999 -9.27 7.37 -43.13
C ASN A 999 -8.44 7.73 -41.88
N SER A 1000 -9.06 7.92 -40.72
CA SER A 1000 -8.39 8.24 -39.45
C SER A 1000 -8.06 7.02 -38.58
N LEU A 1001 -8.47 5.81 -38.99
CA LEU A 1001 -8.37 4.61 -38.17
C LEU A 1001 -6.91 4.17 -38.00
N GLN A 1002 -6.44 4.16 -36.76
CA GLN A 1002 -5.09 3.75 -36.35
C GLN A 1002 -5.11 2.30 -35.83
N HIS A 1003 -6.08 1.93 -34.99
CA HIS A 1003 -6.14 0.62 -34.35
C HIS A 1003 -7.42 -0.16 -34.72
N LEU A 1004 -7.29 -1.39 -35.21
CA LEU A 1004 -8.41 -2.30 -35.49
C LEU A 1004 -8.24 -3.62 -34.73
N LEU A 1005 -9.18 -3.92 -33.84
CA LEU A 1005 -9.24 -5.19 -33.10
C LEU A 1005 -10.52 -5.95 -33.46
N ILE A 1006 -10.36 -7.20 -33.88
CA ILE A 1006 -11.47 -8.14 -34.11
C ILE A 1006 -11.18 -9.38 -33.27
N GLN A 1007 -12.04 -9.67 -32.30
CA GLN A 1007 -11.83 -10.77 -31.37
C GLN A 1007 -13.12 -11.57 -31.13
N ASP A 1008 -13.02 -12.90 -31.04
CA ASP A 1008 -14.12 -13.80 -30.68
C ASP A 1008 -15.34 -13.67 -31.62
N CYS A 1009 -15.09 -13.54 -32.94
CA CYS A 1009 -16.12 -13.49 -33.99
C CYS A 1009 -16.16 -14.83 -34.76
N PRO A 1010 -16.85 -15.88 -34.27
CA PRO A 1010 -16.74 -17.23 -34.80
C PRO A 1010 -17.36 -17.45 -36.19
N GLU A 1011 -18.38 -16.67 -36.57
CA GLU A 1011 -19.09 -16.81 -37.84
C GLU A 1011 -18.52 -15.95 -38.99
N LEU A 1012 -17.52 -15.12 -38.72
CA LEU A 1012 -16.91 -14.24 -39.71
C LEU A 1012 -16.15 -15.06 -40.77
N LEU A 1013 -16.59 -15.02 -42.03
CA LEU A 1013 -16.03 -15.81 -43.13
C LEU A 1013 -14.87 -15.11 -43.84
N SER A 1014 -15.04 -13.81 -44.08
CA SER A 1014 -14.06 -12.95 -44.74
C SER A 1014 -14.24 -11.49 -44.32
N LEU A 1015 -13.13 -10.76 -44.40
CA LEU A 1015 -13.11 -9.30 -44.41
C LEU A 1015 -13.26 -8.81 -45.86
N PRO A 1016 -13.60 -7.53 -46.11
CA PRO A 1016 -13.83 -7.06 -47.47
C PRO A 1016 -12.54 -7.12 -48.29
N ASP A 1017 -12.62 -7.48 -49.59
CA ASP A 1017 -11.46 -7.56 -50.50
C ASP A 1017 -10.82 -6.19 -50.83
N GLU A 1018 -11.34 -5.12 -50.23
CA GLU A 1018 -10.85 -3.75 -50.33
C GLU A 1018 -9.58 -3.57 -49.48
N TRP A 1019 -8.75 -2.59 -49.83
CA TRP A 1019 -7.53 -2.27 -49.09
C TRP A 1019 -7.83 -1.65 -47.71
N LEU A 1020 -6.95 -1.89 -46.73
CA LEU A 1020 -7.05 -1.33 -45.38
C LEU A 1020 -6.76 0.20 -45.36
N PRO A 1021 -7.30 0.96 -44.37
CA PRO A 1021 -7.03 2.39 -44.24
C PRO A 1021 -5.55 2.75 -44.17
N SER A 1022 -5.15 3.82 -44.86
CA SER A 1022 -3.74 4.23 -44.95
C SER A 1022 -3.10 4.68 -43.62
N ALA A 1023 -3.90 5.12 -42.65
CA ALA A 1023 -3.46 5.57 -41.33
C ALA A 1023 -3.33 4.45 -40.28
N LEU A 1024 -3.67 3.20 -40.65
CA LEU A 1024 -3.70 2.07 -39.73
C LEU A 1024 -2.28 1.74 -39.22
N ASP A 1025 -2.09 1.75 -37.90
CA ASP A 1025 -0.84 1.39 -37.23
C ASP A 1025 -0.85 -0.03 -36.63
N SER A 1026 -2.02 -0.54 -36.24
CA SER A 1026 -2.18 -1.80 -35.52
C SER A 1026 -3.42 -2.54 -35.98
N PHE A 1027 -3.23 -3.80 -36.36
CA PHE A 1027 -4.30 -4.69 -36.75
C PHE A 1027 -4.20 -6.02 -36.00
N VAL A 1028 -5.23 -6.31 -35.21
CA VAL A 1028 -5.29 -7.47 -34.33
C VAL A 1028 -6.53 -8.29 -34.63
N VAL A 1029 -6.35 -9.57 -34.94
CA VAL A 1029 -7.43 -10.55 -35.15
C VAL A 1029 -7.22 -11.72 -34.21
N ARG A 1030 -8.23 -12.06 -33.40
CA ARG A 1030 -8.15 -13.14 -32.41
C ARG A 1030 -9.39 -14.03 -32.41
N SER A 1031 -9.21 -15.36 -32.33
CA SER A 1031 -10.31 -16.32 -32.12
C SER A 1031 -11.47 -16.18 -33.14
N CYS A 1032 -11.13 -16.02 -34.42
CA CYS A 1032 -12.09 -15.99 -35.53
C CYS A 1032 -12.07 -17.34 -36.28
N ASP A 1033 -12.90 -18.28 -35.84
CA ASP A 1033 -12.80 -19.70 -36.23
C ASP A 1033 -13.12 -19.99 -37.70
N LYS A 1034 -14.03 -19.21 -38.32
CA LYS A 1034 -14.44 -19.39 -39.72
C LYS A 1034 -13.74 -18.47 -40.72
N LEU A 1035 -12.86 -17.58 -40.27
CA LEU A 1035 -12.20 -16.60 -41.12
C LEU A 1035 -11.21 -17.27 -42.06
N THR A 1036 -11.39 -17.11 -43.37
CA THR A 1036 -10.62 -17.83 -44.40
C THR A 1036 -9.51 -16.99 -45.06
N SER A 1037 -9.70 -15.67 -45.11
CA SER A 1037 -8.79 -14.70 -45.74
C SER A 1037 -8.83 -13.35 -45.02
N LEU A 1038 -7.71 -12.61 -45.09
CA LEU A 1038 -7.60 -11.20 -44.69
C LEU A 1038 -7.50 -10.34 -45.96
N PRO A 1039 -7.89 -9.04 -45.90
CA PRO A 1039 -7.70 -8.12 -47.02
C PRO A 1039 -6.23 -8.03 -47.40
N PRO A 1040 -5.90 -7.80 -48.68
CA PRO A 1040 -4.53 -7.60 -49.08
C PRO A 1040 -3.97 -6.38 -48.34
N LEU A 1041 -2.79 -6.55 -47.72
CA LEU A 1041 -2.03 -5.48 -47.07
C LEU A 1041 -1.36 -4.59 -48.15
N SER A 1042 -2.15 -4.17 -49.14
CA SER A 1042 -1.73 -3.35 -50.27
C SER A 1042 -2.31 -1.95 -50.11
N GLY A 1043 -1.44 -0.95 -50.01
CA GLY A 1043 -1.80 0.44 -49.74
C GLY A 1043 -0.58 1.19 -49.19
N ASN A 1044 -0.58 2.52 -49.20
CA ASN A 1044 0.52 3.34 -48.66
C ASN A 1044 0.51 3.33 -47.11
N LEU A 1045 0.65 2.16 -46.50
CA LEU A 1045 0.61 1.89 -45.05
C LEU A 1045 1.94 2.28 -44.36
N GLN A 1046 2.34 3.55 -44.45
CA GLN A 1046 3.61 3.99 -43.86
C GLN A 1046 3.61 3.96 -42.33
N ALA A 1047 2.44 4.06 -41.70
CA ALA A 1047 2.26 4.06 -40.25
C ALA A 1047 2.12 2.66 -39.63
N PHE A 1048 2.01 1.59 -40.43
CA PHE A 1048 1.68 0.25 -39.95
C PHE A 1048 2.82 -0.42 -39.18
N GLN A 1049 2.65 -0.57 -37.87
CA GLN A 1049 3.64 -1.07 -36.93
C GLN A 1049 3.31 -2.45 -36.37
N GLU A 1050 2.05 -2.82 -36.22
CA GLU A 1050 1.64 -4.02 -35.51
C GLU A 1050 0.65 -4.89 -36.30
N LEU A 1051 0.99 -6.16 -36.47
CA LEU A 1051 0.09 -7.20 -36.95
C LEU A 1051 0.05 -8.35 -35.95
N GLN A 1052 -1.13 -8.65 -35.42
CA GLN A 1052 -1.36 -9.82 -34.58
C GLN A 1052 -2.49 -10.69 -35.13
N ILE A 1053 -2.21 -11.97 -35.32
CA ILE A 1053 -3.19 -12.99 -35.71
C ILE A 1053 -3.09 -14.14 -34.71
N VAL A 1054 -4.14 -14.33 -33.90
CA VAL A 1054 -4.13 -15.32 -32.81
C VAL A 1054 -5.33 -16.23 -32.95
N ASN A 1055 -5.13 -17.55 -32.84
CA ASN A 1055 -6.20 -18.54 -32.78
C ASN A 1055 -7.21 -18.43 -33.94
N CYS A 1056 -6.73 -18.27 -35.17
CA CYS A 1056 -7.55 -18.23 -36.40
C CYS A 1056 -7.22 -19.48 -37.26
N PRO A 1057 -7.85 -20.64 -37.01
CA PRO A 1057 -7.40 -21.93 -37.55
C PRO A 1057 -7.68 -22.13 -39.05
N LYS A 1058 -8.72 -21.50 -39.61
CA LYS A 1058 -9.09 -21.61 -41.04
C LYS A 1058 -8.49 -20.53 -41.94
N LEU A 1059 -7.73 -19.59 -41.38
CA LEU A 1059 -7.12 -18.53 -42.15
C LEU A 1059 -6.01 -19.11 -43.02
N THR A 1060 -6.12 -18.97 -44.34
CA THR A 1060 -5.26 -19.70 -45.29
C THR A 1060 -4.07 -18.89 -45.78
N ARG A 1061 -4.21 -17.57 -45.99
CA ARG A 1061 -3.18 -16.72 -46.60
C ARG A 1061 -3.26 -15.28 -46.10
N VAL A 1062 -2.10 -14.62 -46.08
CA VAL A 1062 -1.93 -13.16 -45.94
C VAL A 1062 -1.06 -12.69 -47.09
N THR A 1063 -1.48 -11.62 -47.77
CA THR A 1063 -0.78 -11.03 -48.93
C THR A 1063 -0.46 -9.55 -48.67
N GLY A 1064 0.58 -9.02 -49.29
CA GLY A 1064 0.98 -7.62 -49.21
C GLY A 1064 1.97 -7.26 -48.08
N LEU A 1065 2.52 -8.23 -47.35
CA LEU A 1065 3.53 -8.01 -46.30
C LEU A 1065 4.78 -7.29 -46.84
N GLN A 1066 5.14 -7.54 -48.10
CA GLN A 1066 6.26 -6.88 -48.79
C GLN A 1066 6.13 -5.36 -48.93
N ASN A 1067 4.91 -4.82 -48.81
CA ASN A 1067 4.66 -3.38 -48.93
C ASN A 1067 4.87 -2.63 -47.60
N ILE A 1068 5.01 -3.35 -46.48
CA ILE A 1068 5.10 -2.75 -45.14
C ILE A 1068 6.58 -2.58 -44.77
N ARG A 1069 7.02 -1.31 -44.63
CA ARG A 1069 8.42 -0.98 -44.31
C ARG A 1069 8.67 -0.69 -42.84
N SER A 1070 7.62 -0.44 -42.06
CA SER A 1070 7.67 0.08 -40.67
C SER A 1070 7.18 -0.92 -39.61
N LEU A 1071 6.96 -2.18 -39.98
CA LEU A 1071 6.46 -3.23 -39.08
C LEU A 1071 7.43 -3.47 -37.92
N SER A 1072 6.98 -3.22 -36.69
CA SER A 1072 7.76 -3.39 -35.46
C SER A 1072 7.30 -4.61 -34.64
N ILE A 1073 6.02 -4.98 -34.74
CA ILE A 1073 5.41 -6.12 -34.03
C ILE A 1073 4.73 -7.05 -35.04
N LEU A 1074 5.12 -8.33 -35.02
CA LEU A 1074 4.47 -9.39 -35.79
C LEU A 1074 4.20 -10.59 -34.90
N ILE A 1075 2.93 -10.85 -34.60
CA ILE A 1075 2.51 -11.97 -33.76
C ILE A 1075 1.59 -12.88 -34.55
N ALA A 1076 1.94 -14.16 -34.68
CA ALA A 1076 1.07 -15.18 -35.25
C ALA A 1076 1.03 -16.40 -34.33
N LEU A 1077 -0.10 -16.67 -33.70
CA LEU A 1077 -0.23 -17.72 -32.68
C LEU A 1077 -1.36 -18.68 -33.04
N ARG A 1078 -1.13 -19.99 -33.02
CA ARG A 1078 -2.17 -21.03 -33.17
C ARG A 1078 -3.00 -20.91 -34.48
N CYS A 1079 -2.38 -20.53 -35.59
CA CYS A 1079 -3.00 -20.43 -36.92
C CYS A 1079 -2.56 -21.61 -37.80
N GLN A 1080 -3.34 -22.68 -37.82
CA GLN A 1080 -2.94 -23.98 -38.40
C GLN A 1080 -2.80 -23.99 -39.92
N GLN A 1081 -3.63 -23.22 -40.64
CA GLN A 1081 -3.68 -23.24 -42.11
C GLN A 1081 -2.96 -22.05 -42.77
N LEU A 1082 -2.39 -21.14 -41.99
CA LEU A 1082 -1.90 -19.86 -42.48
C LEU A 1082 -0.57 -20.03 -43.25
N ARG A 1083 -0.59 -19.73 -44.55
CA ARG A 1083 0.57 -19.74 -45.45
C ARG A 1083 0.92 -18.32 -45.89
N ILE A 1084 2.20 -17.97 -45.84
CA ILE A 1084 2.71 -16.76 -46.50
C ILE A 1084 3.43 -17.17 -47.78
N SER A 1085 3.20 -16.43 -48.86
CA SER A 1085 3.87 -16.70 -50.14
C SER A 1085 5.39 -16.56 -49.99
N PRO A 1086 6.21 -17.43 -50.57
CA PRO A 1086 7.66 -17.31 -50.50
C PRO A 1086 8.20 -16.00 -51.11
N ASP A 1087 7.44 -15.37 -52.00
CA ASP A 1087 7.80 -14.11 -52.68
C ASP A 1087 7.52 -12.86 -51.82
N GLU A 1088 6.80 -13.00 -50.70
CA GLU A 1088 6.51 -11.93 -49.75
C GLU A 1088 7.72 -11.68 -48.83
N ARG A 1089 8.60 -10.76 -49.25
CA ARG A 1089 9.80 -10.36 -48.52
C ARG A 1089 9.52 -9.14 -47.63
N LEU A 1090 9.70 -9.28 -46.32
CA LEU A 1090 9.68 -8.13 -45.40
C LEU A 1090 10.87 -7.18 -45.68
N GLY A 1091 10.61 -5.87 -45.66
CA GLY A 1091 11.64 -4.85 -45.87
C GLY A 1091 12.70 -4.80 -44.75
N SER A 1092 12.28 -5.08 -43.51
CA SER A 1092 13.14 -5.28 -42.35
C SER A 1092 12.50 -6.30 -41.40
N VAL A 1093 13.31 -7.00 -40.59
CA VAL A 1093 12.78 -7.93 -39.58
C VAL A 1093 12.21 -7.08 -38.42
N PRO A 1094 10.95 -7.27 -38.01
CA PRO A 1094 10.35 -6.52 -36.91
C PRO A 1094 11.11 -6.72 -35.59
N GLN A 1095 11.07 -5.73 -34.69
CA GLN A 1095 11.74 -5.78 -33.39
C GLN A 1095 11.14 -6.84 -32.47
N ASN A 1096 9.83 -7.06 -32.54
CA ASN A 1096 9.09 -7.99 -31.70
C ASN A 1096 8.33 -8.99 -32.58
N VAL A 1097 8.95 -10.12 -32.88
CA VAL A 1097 8.30 -11.22 -33.62
C VAL A 1097 8.03 -12.40 -32.71
N LEU A 1098 6.78 -12.87 -32.70
CA LEU A 1098 6.37 -14.09 -32.02
C LEU A 1098 5.46 -14.91 -32.92
N ILE A 1099 6.03 -15.92 -33.58
CA ILE A 1099 5.28 -16.89 -34.37
C ILE A 1099 5.33 -18.22 -33.62
N LYS A 1100 4.18 -18.75 -33.21
CA LYS A 1100 4.07 -20.01 -32.44
C LYS A 1100 2.85 -20.82 -32.83
N ASP A 1101 2.96 -22.14 -32.87
CA ASP A 1101 1.86 -23.05 -33.22
C ASP A 1101 1.22 -22.76 -34.62
N CYS A 1102 2.05 -22.30 -35.58
CA CYS A 1102 1.65 -21.96 -36.96
C CYS A 1102 2.48 -22.79 -37.96
N PRO A 1103 2.18 -24.10 -38.18
CA PRO A 1103 3.08 -25.02 -38.87
C PRO A 1103 3.33 -24.65 -40.35
N MET A 1104 2.33 -24.07 -41.01
CA MET A 1104 2.39 -23.68 -42.43
C MET A 1104 3.23 -22.42 -42.71
N MET A 1105 3.64 -21.67 -41.67
CA MET A 1105 4.52 -20.50 -41.79
C MET A 1105 6.00 -20.84 -41.58
N MET A 1106 6.32 -22.06 -41.12
CA MET A 1106 7.68 -22.43 -40.70
C MET A 1106 8.71 -22.29 -41.84
N GLU A 1107 8.36 -22.70 -43.06
CA GLU A 1107 9.24 -22.61 -44.22
C GLU A 1107 9.55 -21.15 -44.61
N TRP A 1108 8.55 -20.27 -44.54
CA TRP A 1108 8.73 -18.83 -44.79
C TRP A 1108 9.58 -18.18 -43.69
N CYS A 1109 9.38 -18.55 -42.42
CA CYS A 1109 10.18 -18.03 -41.30
C CYS A 1109 11.66 -18.44 -41.42
N LEU A 1110 11.91 -19.71 -41.78
CA LEU A 1110 13.27 -20.22 -42.03
C LEU A 1110 13.93 -19.47 -43.20
N ARG A 1111 13.20 -19.23 -44.29
CA ARG A 1111 13.72 -18.55 -45.49
C ARG A 1111 14.15 -17.11 -45.21
N TYR A 1112 13.47 -16.41 -44.32
CA TYR A 1112 13.74 -14.99 -44.02
C TYR A 1112 14.38 -14.75 -42.64
N SER A 1113 14.88 -15.79 -41.97
CA SER A 1113 15.51 -15.71 -40.64
C SER A 1113 14.63 -15.06 -39.57
N ILE A 1114 13.32 -15.35 -39.62
CA ILE A 1114 12.33 -14.83 -38.68
C ILE A 1114 12.22 -15.79 -37.49
N PRO A 1115 12.25 -15.31 -36.24
CA PRO A 1115 12.11 -16.16 -35.05
C PRO A 1115 10.80 -16.94 -35.07
N TYR A 1116 10.90 -18.27 -35.03
CA TYR A 1116 9.76 -19.20 -34.95
C TYR A 1116 9.87 -20.03 -33.67
N ALA A 1117 8.93 -19.85 -32.75
CA ALA A 1117 8.80 -20.69 -31.58
C ALA A 1117 7.94 -21.91 -31.98
N ARG A 1118 8.44 -23.12 -31.74
CA ARG A 1118 7.65 -24.34 -31.98
C ARG A 1118 6.51 -24.49 -30.99
#